data_AF-A0A970E2X6-F1
#
_entry.id   AF-A0A970E2X6-F1
#
_cell.length_a   1.000
_cell.length_b   1.000
_cell.length_c   1.000
_cell.angle_alpha   90.00
_cell.angle_beta   90.00
_cell.angle_gamma   90.00
#
_symmetry.space_group_name_H-M   'P 1'
#
loop_
_entity.id
_entity.type
_entity.pdbx_description
1 polymer ?
#
loop_
_entity_poly.entity_id
_entity_poly.type
_entity_poly.pdbx_seq_one_letter_code
_entity_poly.pdbx_strand_id
1 'polypeptide(L)'
;MTNPVLRAASYCLFHAADMVLTHGTTLMLERDKNPDSPLLTAAKEALRPFEQVVAYPPNQVYIGNLTPEELAELPQPWYENLVEAKREGRFGEIFPLDELIAMMKIADSFDLVVLEESFARRLVEKLASHPLFAPKDLAVLEKAQPLAPITELIGKKTAVPLEFQGALVGCVKQAHEWDVNLKADVMFENLAAKASGAWALRHLFWKYELDPATVDYIIETSEEACGDMNQRGGGNFAKSIGEVCGCINATGSDTRSFCAGPSHGIVNAAALVKAGIYKNVVVLGGGAVAKLGMNCRDHIKKGVPVLEDVLGSFAVLVSADDGVSPIIRTDSIGRHRIGTGSSPQSVVTALVTDPLNALGLSITDVDKYSVEMQNPEITTPAGAGDVPLANYKMIAALGVKQGAIERTELDSFVQKHGLKGWAPTQGHIPSGVPYLGFAREAILRGAIKRAMIVGKGSLFLGRLTNLFDGVSFLLEANPGKEGTTEPELEAVVTVGVTLLGSEHGVEEVLRGAELAQKRHRNIKVVAIGPKCTTSLTVVEANTEEEQHKIMEELLQSGKIDACVTMHYSFPLGVTTIGRVIAPASGREMLIASTTGMSASNRTKAMHKNAVLGVAVAKALGIEQPTVGILNVDGALTTERSLRELEKEGYTLNWAQSSRADGQAIMRGNDVLAGSCDVLVTDSLTGNILVKMLSALNTGGGIETVGYGYGPGVGEGFTSIINIVSRASGAPVIAGAIEFAADMAKANLPQVVAEELAKAKLLEQRAPTAAQKPPAKPVDQEITGIDVLEIESAAEALWKENIYAEAGMGCTGPVILVAPEDLEATKRKLVELGFLSE
;
A
#
# COMPACT_ATOMS: atom_id res chain seq x y z
N MET A 1 6.37 -20.46 11.74
CA MET A 1 6.56 -19.09 12.28
C MET A 1 7.06 -18.20 11.14
N THR A 2 6.31 -17.16 10.80
CA THR A 2 6.63 -16.22 9.70
C THR A 2 7.91 -15.43 10.00
N ASN A 3 8.69 -15.02 8.99
CA ASN A 3 9.81 -14.11 9.24
C ASN A 3 9.29 -12.66 9.36
N PRO A 4 9.71 -11.90 10.38
CA PRO A 4 9.38 -10.49 10.43
C PRO A 4 10.15 -9.74 9.34
N VAL A 5 9.45 -8.86 8.62
CA VAL A 5 10.03 -8.07 7.52
C VAL A 5 9.90 -6.58 7.78
N LEU A 6 10.85 -5.82 7.26
CA LEU A 6 10.83 -4.35 7.25
C LEU A 6 10.01 -3.86 6.04
N ARG A 7 8.72 -3.58 6.26
CA ARG A 7 7.79 -3.28 5.16
C ARG A 7 7.80 -1.83 4.71
N ALA A 8 7.95 -0.88 5.64
CA ALA A 8 7.92 0.56 5.33
C ALA A 8 8.67 1.38 6.38
N ALA A 9 9.15 2.56 6.01
CA ALA A 9 9.81 3.51 6.91
C ALA A 9 9.50 4.97 6.51
N SER A 10 9.31 5.83 7.51
CA SER A 10 8.98 7.24 7.36
C SER A 10 9.79 8.08 8.34
N TYR A 11 10.28 9.24 7.90
CA TYR A 11 11.17 10.12 8.68
C TYR A 11 10.74 11.58 8.54
N CYS A 12 10.34 12.26 9.61
CA CYS A 12 9.89 13.67 9.53
C CYS A 12 10.72 14.58 10.44
N LEU A 13 10.99 15.80 9.97
CA LEU A 13 11.64 16.86 10.73
C LEU A 13 10.69 18.03 10.93
N PHE A 14 10.75 18.69 12.09
CA PHE A 14 9.99 19.91 12.37
C PHE A 14 10.94 21.01 12.75
N HIS A 15 11.03 22.06 11.94
CA HIS A 15 11.79 23.24 12.27
C HIS A 15 11.12 23.97 13.44
N ALA A 16 11.84 24.09 14.56
CA ALA A 16 11.29 24.51 15.84
C ALA A 16 12.09 25.69 16.43
N ALA A 17 12.46 26.67 15.60
CA ALA A 17 13.29 27.81 15.99
C ALA A 17 12.84 28.54 17.26
N ASP A 18 11.59 28.99 17.36
CA ASP A 18 11.12 29.69 18.57
C ASP A 18 11.12 28.76 19.79
N MET A 19 10.81 27.47 19.62
CA MET A 19 10.85 26.48 20.71
C MET A 19 12.28 26.26 21.24
N VAL A 20 13.33 26.42 20.43
CA VAL A 20 14.72 26.40 20.92
C VAL A 20 14.91 27.49 21.98
N LEU A 21 14.38 28.68 21.73
CA LEU A 21 14.55 29.84 22.62
C LEU A 21 13.70 29.72 23.89
N THR A 22 12.47 29.24 23.78
CA THR A 22 11.52 29.24 24.90
C THR A 22 11.55 27.96 25.72
N HIS A 23 11.76 26.80 25.10
CA HIS A 23 11.57 25.47 25.70
C HIS A 23 12.80 24.56 25.63
N GLY A 24 13.82 24.91 24.85
CA GLY A 24 15.09 24.18 24.84
C GLY A 24 15.81 24.27 26.20
N THR A 25 16.14 23.12 26.81
CA THR A 25 16.65 23.06 28.20
C THR A 25 17.82 24.00 28.48
N THR A 26 18.77 24.09 27.54
CA THR A 26 19.99 24.92 27.71
C THR A 26 19.67 26.40 27.81
N LEU A 27 18.75 26.91 26.98
CA LEU A 27 18.36 28.31 26.95
C LEU A 27 17.31 28.63 28.02
N MET A 28 16.41 27.69 28.33
CA MET A 28 15.49 27.80 29.45
C MET A 28 16.25 27.98 30.77
N LEU A 29 17.21 27.09 31.07
CA LEU A 29 18.02 27.19 32.29
C LEU A 29 18.92 28.44 32.32
N GLU A 30 19.39 28.90 31.17
CA GLU A 30 20.15 30.15 31.09
C GLU A 30 19.25 31.34 31.41
N ARG A 31 18.05 31.40 30.83
CA ARG A 31 17.07 32.47 31.06
C ARG A 31 16.63 32.54 32.52
N ASP A 32 16.42 31.40 33.18
CA ASP A 32 16.06 31.34 34.59
C ASP A 32 17.18 31.84 35.53
N LYS A 33 18.44 31.57 35.17
CA LYS A 33 19.60 31.96 35.98
C LYS A 33 20.09 33.38 35.67
N ASN A 34 20.09 33.75 34.40
CA ASN A 34 20.67 34.97 33.83
C ASN A 34 19.75 35.53 32.72
N PRO A 35 18.65 36.22 33.07
CA PRO A 35 17.69 36.72 32.09
C PRO A 35 18.28 37.64 31.01
N ASP A 36 19.34 38.39 31.34
CA ASP A 36 20.04 39.31 30.44
C ASP A 36 21.28 38.69 29.77
N SER A 37 21.38 37.34 29.75
CA SER A 37 22.54 36.64 29.20
C SER A 37 22.72 36.96 27.70
N PRO A 38 23.92 37.41 27.26
CA PRO A 38 24.22 37.62 25.85
C PRO A 38 24.02 36.36 24.99
N LEU A 39 24.04 35.17 25.61
CA LEU A 39 23.77 33.91 24.94
C LEU A 39 22.37 33.86 24.34
N LEU A 40 21.35 34.44 24.99
CA LEU A 40 19.97 34.39 24.49
C LEU A 40 19.83 35.14 23.16
N THR A 41 20.41 36.34 23.08
CA THR A 41 20.46 37.13 21.85
C THR A 41 21.30 36.43 20.78
N ALA A 42 22.50 35.96 21.14
CA ALA A 42 23.38 35.27 20.20
C ALA A 42 22.75 33.98 19.64
N ALA A 43 22.01 33.23 20.47
CA ALA A 43 21.30 32.04 20.01
C ALA A 43 20.18 32.38 19.03
N LYS A 44 19.41 33.45 19.29
CA LYS A 44 18.39 33.94 18.36
C LYS A 44 18.98 34.35 17.01
N GLU A 45 20.13 35.02 17.01
CA GLU A 45 20.84 35.44 15.79
C GLU A 45 21.46 34.26 15.03
N ALA A 46 21.81 33.17 15.73
CA ALA A 46 22.42 31.98 15.15
C ALA A 46 21.42 30.91 14.70
N LEU A 47 20.11 31.11 14.91
CA LEU A 47 19.07 30.22 14.39
C LEU A 47 18.90 30.39 12.88
N ARG A 48 18.61 29.29 12.19
CA ARG A 48 18.49 29.27 10.74
C ARG A 48 17.07 29.62 10.30
N PRO A 49 16.89 30.30 9.16
CA PRO A 49 15.57 30.40 8.52
C PRO A 49 15.15 29.03 7.98
N PHE A 50 13.84 28.84 7.80
CA PHE A 50 13.27 27.55 7.37
C PHE A 50 13.87 27.07 6.04
N GLU A 51 14.09 27.98 5.09
CA GLU A 51 14.66 27.65 3.78
C GLU A 51 16.06 27.04 3.89
N GLN A 52 16.89 27.52 4.83
CA GLN A 52 18.22 26.94 5.08
C GLN A 52 18.13 25.58 5.76
N VAL A 53 17.16 25.39 6.66
CA VAL A 53 16.92 24.08 7.30
C VAL A 53 16.48 23.04 6.28
N VAL A 54 15.64 23.42 5.33
CA VAL A 54 15.24 22.55 4.22
C VAL A 54 16.43 22.29 3.30
N ALA A 55 17.21 23.30 2.93
CA ALA A 55 18.36 23.18 2.05
C ALA A 55 19.58 22.46 2.68
N TYR A 56 19.55 22.16 3.98
CA TYR A 56 20.67 21.56 4.70
C TYR A 56 20.87 20.09 4.29
N PRO A 57 22.03 19.70 3.72
CA PRO A 57 22.22 18.37 3.15
C PRO A 57 21.92 17.19 4.09
N PRO A 58 22.33 17.19 5.38
CA PRO A 58 21.94 16.13 6.32
C PRO A 58 20.42 15.97 6.51
N ASN A 59 19.67 17.08 6.48
CA ASN A 59 18.21 17.04 6.56
C ASN A 59 17.61 16.45 5.27
N GLN A 60 18.19 16.77 4.10
CA GLN A 60 17.79 16.17 2.82
C GLN A 60 18.08 14.67 2.76
N VAL A 61 19.18 14.20 3.36
CA VAL A 61 19.40 12.75 3.55
C VAL A 61 18.36 12.15 4.49
N TYR A 62 18.05 12.83 5.60
CA TYR A 62 17.10 12.32 6.58
C TYR A 62 15.72 12.01 5.96
N ILE A 63 15.23 12.86 5.06
CA ILE A 63 13.95 12.65 4.35
C ILE A 63 14.09 11.84 3.05
N GLY A 64 15.30 11.44 2.66
CA GLY A 64 15.54 10.56 1.51
C GLY A 64 15.67 11.23 0.14
N ASN A 65 15.97 12.53 0.07
CA ASN A 65 16.26 13.21 -1.20
C ASN A 65 17.72 13.07 -1.64
N LEU A 66 18.62 12.87 -0.68
CA LEU A 66 20.01 12.53 -0.90
C LEU A 66 20.31 11.18 -0.25
N THR A 67 21.23 10.43 -0.84
CA THR A 67 21.79 9.22 -0.23
C THR A 67 22.92 9.56 0.74
N PRO A 68 23.20 8.68 1.73
CA PRO A 68 24.37 8.84 2.59
C PRO A 68 25.69 8.90 1.83
N GLU A 69 25.79 8.21 0.70
CA GLU A 69 26.93 8.24 -0.21
C GLU A 69 27.07 9.62 -0.89
N GLU A 70 26.00 10.20 -1.43
CA GLU A 70 26.04 11.56 -2.03
C GLU A 70 26.44 12.62 -0.98
N LEU A 71 25.92 12.51 0.25
CA LEU A 71 26.34 13.38 1.36
C LEU A 71 27.85 13.27 1.64
N ALA A 72 28.43 12.08 1.44
CA ALA A 72 29.85 11.87 1.65
C ALA A 72 30.72 12.63 0.65
N GLU A 73 30.22 12.89 -0.55
CA GLU A 73 30.90 13.59 -1.63
C GLU A 73 30.76 15.13 -1.54
N LEU A 74 29.75 15.62 -0.81
CA LEU A 74 29.55 17.06 -0.64
C LEU A 74 30.64 17.72 0.24
N PRO A 75 31.08 18.95 -0.11
CA PRO A 75 32.04 19.70 0.69
C PRO A 75 31.46 20.08 2.05
N GLN A 76 32.29 19.95 3.09
CA GLN A 76 32.00 20.46 4.43
C GLN A 76 32.63 21.86 4.62
N PRO A 77 32.01 22.75 5.43
CA PRO A 77 30.81 22.49 6.20
C PRO A 77 29.51 22.51 5.38
N TRP A 78 28.61 21.56 5.62
CA TRP A 78 27.35 21.43 4.89
C TRP A 78 26.38 22.59 5.17
N TYR A 79 26.50 23.28 6.31
CA TYR A 79 25.70 24.47 6.59
C TYR A 79 26.10 25.70 5.75
N GLU A 80 27.28 25.67 5.10
CA GLU A 80 27.69 26.66 4.09
C GLU A 80 27.49 26.16 2.65
N ASN A 81 27.38 24.84 2.46
CA ASN A 81 27.24 24.17 1.17
C ASN A 81 25.85 23.56 1.01
N LEU A 82 24.84 24.44 0.99
CA LEU A 82 23.43 24.08 0.89
C LEU A 82 23.06 23.50 -0.50
N VAL A 83 22.04 22.65 -0.52
CA VAL A 83 21.48 22.04 -1.76
C VAL A 83 20.11 22.63 -2.09
N GLU A 84 19.49 22.17 -3.19
CA GLU A 84 18.14 22.58 -3.55
C GLU A 84 17.15 22.29 -2.40
N ALA A 85 16.40 23.31 -1.98
CA ALA A 85 15.45 23.21 -0.89
C ALA A 85 14.21 22.42 -1.31
N LYS A 86 14.16 21.12 -0.97
CA LYS A 86 12.99 20.26 -1.19
C LYS A 86 12.37 19.83 0.13
N ARG A 87 11.13 20.25 0.35
CA ARG A 87 10.40 19.98 1.58
C ARG A 87 10.04 18.50 1.72
N GLU A 88 9.52 17.90 0.65
CA GLU A 88 9.14 16.50 0.56
C GLU A 88 10.29 15.65 0.01
N GLY A 89 10.42 14.42 0.52
CA GLY A 89 11.40 13.46 0.06
C GLY A 89 10.91 12.02 0.02
N ARG A 90 11.82 11.10 -0.32
CA ARG A 90 11.47 9.69 -0.55
C ARG A 90 10.86 9.03 0.69
N PHE A 91 11.41 9.30 1.86
CA PHE A 91 10.97 8.70 3.13
C PHE A 91 10.20 9.70 4.01
N GLY A 92 10.24 10.99 3.69
CA GLY A 92 9.96 12.00 4.70
C GLY A 92 9.59 13.37 4.20
N GLU A 93 9.39 14.28 5.16
CA GLU A 93 9.09 15.68 4.91
C GLU A 93 9.62 16.57 6.05
N ILE A 94 9.95 17.83 5.74
CA ILE A 94 10.39 18.86 6.69
C ILE A 94 9.27 19.87 6.89
N PHE A 95 8.76 20.00 8.11
CA PHE A 95 7.62 20.85 8.43
C PHE A 95 8.06 22.15 9.12
N PRO A 96 7.39 23.29 8.85
CA PRO A 96 7.61 24.52 9.59
C PRO A 96 6.91 24.49 10.97
N LEU A 97 7.29 25.43 11.85
CA LEU A 97 6.83 25.47 13.24
C LEU A 97 5.31 25.68 13.38
N ASP A 98 4.71 26.52 12.54
CA ASP A 98 3.27 26.79 12.59
C ASP A 98 2.45 25.51 12.36
N GLU A 99 2.92 24.67 11.46
CA GLU A 99 2.34 23.35 11.18
C GLU A 99 2.50 22.40 12.37
N LEU A 100 3.69 22.35 13.00
CA LEU A 100 3.88 21.59 14.25
C LEU A 100 2.91 22.04 15.35
N ILE A 101 2.73 23.35 15.55
CA ILE A 101 1.79 23.90 16.53
C ILE A 101 0.34 23.46 16.21
N ALA A 102 -0.04 23.46 14.93
CA ALA A 102 -1.35 22.95 14.50
C ALA A 102 -1.53 21.48 14.91
N MET A 103 -0.53 20.64 14.70
CA MET A 103 -0.61 19.24 15.08
C MET A 103 -0.56 19.02 16.60
N MET A 104 0.11 19.88 17.37
CA MET A 104 -0.02 19.87 18.83
C MET A 104 -1.46 20.10 19.26
N LYS A 105 -2.17 21.04 18.61
CA LYS A 105 -3.60 21.29 18.88
C LYS A 105 -4.49 20.13 18.45
N ILE A 106 -4.20 19.49 17.31
CA ILE A 106 -4.97 18.33 16.81
C ILE A 106 -4.73 17.09 17.66
N ALA A 107 -3.51 16.87 18.13
CA ALA A 107 -3.14 15.72 18.94
C ALA A 107 -3.61 15.84 20.39
N ASP A 108 -4.08 17.01 20.82
CA ASP A 108 -4.50 17.27 22.19
C ASP A 108 -5.94 16.82 22.46
N SER A 109 -6.07 15.68 23.14
CA SER A 109 -7.36 15.12 23.52
C SER A 109 -8.02 15.82 24.72
N PHE A 110 -7.30 16.73 25.42
CA PHE A 110 -7.73 17.30 26.70
C PHE A 110 -7.89 18.84 26.67
N ASP A 111 -7.88 19.44 25.47
CA ASP A 111 -8.03 20.88 25.27
C ASP A 111 -7.04 21.73 26.10
N LEU A 112 -5.81 21.24 26.27
CA LEU A 112 -4.68 21.91 26.90
C LEU A 112 -4.02 22.95 25.99
N VAL A 113 -4.01 22.74 24.68
CA VAL A 113 -3.49 23.67 23.69
C VAL A 113 -4.57 24.70 23.35
N VAL A 114 -4.27 25.96 23.59
CA VAL A 114 -5.14 27.10 23.26
C VAL A 114 -4.44 27.95 22.22
N LEU A 115 -5.04 28.11 21.04
CA LEU A 115 -4.52 28.95 19.97
C LEU A 115 -5.22 30.30 19.93
N GLU A 116 -4.50 31.32 19.49
CA GLU A 116 -5.06 32.64 19.19
C GLU A 116 -5.88 32.60 17.89
N GLU A 117 -7.04 33.28 17.86
CA GLU A 117 -8.00 33.23 16.75
C GLU A 117 -7.42 33.55 15.37
N SER A 118 -6.64 34.63 15.24
CA SER A 118 -6.06 35.03 13.95
C SER A 118 -5.02 34.03 13.45
N PHE A 119 -4.26 33.43 14.36
CA PHE A 119 -3.31 32.37 14.03
C PHE A 119 -4.02 31.08 13.61
N ALA A 120 -5.03 30.66 14.37
CA ALA A 120 -5.84 29.47 14.07
C ALA A 120 -6.52 29.55 12.70
N ARG A 121 -7.11 30.70 12.34
CA ARG A 121 -7.73 30.90 11.01
C ARG A 121 -6.72 30.71 9.88
N ARG A 122 -5.53 31.30 10.00
CA ARG A 122 -4.45 31.13 9.02
C ARG A 122 -4.02 29.67 8.87
N LEU A 123 -3.97 28.92 9.97
CA LEU A 123 -3.66 27.49 9.93
C LEU A 123 -4.74 26.69 9.21
N VAL A 124 -6.02 26.95 9.47
CA VAL A 124 -7.13 26.27 8.78
C VAL A 124 -7.07 26.52 7.28
N GLU A 125 -6.88 27.77 6.85
CA GLU A 125 -6.73 28.14 5.44
C GLU A 125 -5.54 27.43 4.78
N LYS A 126 -4.38 27.44 5.45
CA LYS A 126 -3.14 26.83 4.96
C LYS A 126 -3.24 25.29 4.84
N LEU A 127 -3.86 24.64 5.82
CA LEU A 127 -3.88 23.18 5.94
C LEU A 127 -5.06 22.53 5.21
N ALA A 128 -6.06 23.30 4.78
CA ALA A 128 -7.23 22.78 4.06
C ALA A 128 -6.88 22.03 2.76
N SER A 129 -5.78 22.39 2.10
CA SER A 129 -5.30 21.71 0.89
C SER A 129 -4.27 20.61 1.14
N HIS A 130 -3.84 20.41 2.40
CA HIS A 130 -2.75 19.49 2.71
C HIS A 130 -3.28 18.05 2.84
N PRO A 131 -2.69 17.05 2.14
CA PRO A 131 -3.25 15.70 2.03
C PRO A 131 -3.34 14.92 3.36
N LEU A 132 -2.53 15.30 4.35
CA LEU A 132 -2.50 14.66 5.68
C LEU A 132 -3.54 15.19 6.68
N PHE A 133 -4.35 16.18 6.31
CA PHE A 133 -5.35 16.78 7.20
C PHE A 133 -6.77 16.47 6.73
N ALA A 134 -7.58 15.95 7.63
CA ALA A 134 -8.99 15.67 7.39
C ALA A 134 -9.87 16.86 7.86
N PRO A 135 -11.10 16.99 7.35
CA PRO A 135 -12.03 18.03 7.82
C PRO A 135 -12.22 18.06 9.34
N LYS A 136 -12.18 16.90 10.00
CA LYS A 136 -12.24 16.78 11.46
C LYS A 136 -11.06 17.45 12.17
N ASP A 137 -9.87 17.43 11.57
CA ASP A 137 -8.67 18.05 12.14
C ASP A 137 -8.80 19.58 12.05
N LEU A 138 -9.29 20.09 10.92
CA LEU A 138 -9.53 21.53 10.73
C LEU A 138 -10.57 22.07 11.72
N ALA A 139 -11.63 21.31 11.99
CA ALA A 139 -12.63 21.67 13.01
C ALA A 139 -12.06 21.75 14.44
N VAL A 140 -10.97 21.02 14.74
CA VAL A 140 -10.26 21.15 16.03
C VAL A 140 -9.47 22.45 16.09
N LEU A 141 -8.85 22.86 14.98
CA LEU A 141 -8.10 24.12 14.88
C LEU A 141 -9.01 25.36 15.00
N GLU A 142 -10.23 25.29 14.50
CA GLU A 142 -11.22 26.37 14.62
C GLU A 142 -11.56 26.74 16.08
N LYS A 143 -11.32 25.83 17.03
CA LYS A 143 -11.48 26.07 18.47
C LYS A 143 -10.32 26.91 19.01
N ALA A 144 -10.42 28.22 18.85
CA ALA A 144 -9.44 29.21 19.29
C ALA A 144 -10.02 30.23 20.29
N GLN A 145 -9.16 31.05 20.89
CA GLN A 145 -9.55 32.11 21.84
C GLN A 145 -8.88 33.45 21.51
N PRO A 146 -9.45 34.58 21.96
CA PRO A 146 -8.77 35.86 21.91
C PRO A 146 -7.44 35.84 22.68
N LEU A 147 -6.52 36.75 22.34
CA LEU A 147 -5.19 36.82 22.96
C LEU A 147 -5.21 37.13 24.46
N ALA A 148 -6.23 37.85 24.95
CA ALA A 148 -6.32 38.29 26.35
C ALA A 148 -6.41 37.12 27.35
N PRO A 149 -7.35 36.15 27.20
CA PRO A 149 -7.36 34.93 28.01
C PRO A 149 -6.04 34.14 28.01
N ILE A 150 -5.37 34.04 26.86
CA ILE A 150 -4.08 33.34 26.73
C ILE A 150 -3.01 34.03 27.58
N THR A 151 -2.94 35.36 27.50
CA THR A 151 -1.99 36.16 28.27
C THR A 151 -2.27 36.08 29.78
N GLU A 152 -3.53 36.00 30.18
CA GLU A 152 -3.94 35.80 31.57
C GLU A 152 -3.46 34.45 32.13
N LEU A 153 -3.61 33.36 31.36
CA LEU A 153 -3.18 32.01 31.78
C LEU A 153 -1.66 31.93 31.98
N ILE A 154 -0.89 32.58 31.10
CA ILE A 154 0.57 32.67 31.19
C ILE A 154 0.97 33.54 32.39
N GLY A 155 0.33 34.70 32.57
CA GLY A 155 0.59 35.58 33.71
C GLY A 155 0.32 34.91 35.07
N LYS A 156 -0.68 34.02 35.12
CA LYS A 156 -0.99 33.16 36.28
C LYS A 156 -0.01 31.99 36.47
N LYS A 157 0.94 31.77 35.56
CA LYS A 157 1.88 30.63 35.54
C LYS A 157 1.19 29.27 35.49
N THR A 158 0.00 29.22 34.90
CA THR A 158 -0.78 27.98 34.69
C THR A 158 -0.68 27.45 33.27
N ALA A 159 0.03 28.18 32.40
CA ALA A 159 0.29 27.82 31.02
C ALA A 159 1.66 28.35 30.59
N VAL A 160 2.23 27.73 29.55
CA VAL A 160 3.49 28.13 28.91
C VAL A 160 3.21 28.64 27.49
N PRO A 161 3.98 29.63 27.00
CA PRO A 161 3.69 30.26 25.71
C PRO A 161 3.98 29.34 24.52
N LEU A 162 3.14 29.48 23.48
CA LEU A 162 3.43 29.05 22.11
C LEU A 162 3.78 30.29 21.29
N GLU A 163 4.98 30.34 20.77
CA GLU A 163 5.50 31.47 19.98
C GLU A 163 5.76 31.03 18.54
N PHE A 164 5.50 31.93 17.60
CA PHE A 164 5.82 31.76 16.19
C PHE A 164 6.31 33.09 15.63
N GLN A 165 7.54 33.10 15.10
CA GLN A 165 8.22 34.31 14.60
C GLN A 165 8.30 35.41 15.68
N GLY A 166 8.56 35.00 16.93
CA GLY A 166 8.60 35.89 18.10
C GLY A 166 7.25 36.49 18.54
N ALA A 167 6.12 36.10 17.93
CA ALA A 167 4.79 36.51 18.36
C ALA A 167 4.12 35.42 19.21
N LEU A 168 3.40 35.83 20.26
CA LEU A 168 2.57 34.91 21.06
C LEU A 168 1.35 34.47 20.23
N VAL A 169 1.27 33.18 19.92
CA VAL A 169 0.21 32.59 19.07
C VAL A 169 -0.67 31.58 19.81
N GLY A 170 -0.35 31.29 21.07
CA GLY A 170 -1.12 30.36 21.89
C GLY A 170 -0.45 30.08 23.23
N CYS A 171 -0.98 29.08 23.94
CA CYS A 171 -0.34 28.52 25.12
C CYS A 171 -0.68 27.03 25.30
N VAL A 172 0.17 26.32 26.04
CA VAL A 172 -0.13 24.99 26.58
C VAL A 172 -0.40 25.10 28.07
N LYS A 173 -1.59 24.67 28.51
CA LYS A 173 -1.99 24.69 29.92
C LYS A 173 -1.42 23.50 30.68
N GLN A 174 -1.27 23.66 32.00
CA GLN A 174 -1.11 22.53 32.90
C GLN A 174 -2.36 21.64 32.88
N ALA A 175 -2.19 20.33 33.01
CA ALA A 175 -3.29 19.38 33.12
C ALA A 175 -3.74 19.17 34.58
N HIS A 176 -2.92 19.60 35.56
CA HIS A 176 -3.26 19.51 36.98
C HIS A 176 -2.60 20.65 37.78
N GLU A 177 -3.25 21.09 38.86
CA GLU A 177 -2.79 22.23 39.66
C GLU A 177 -1.53 21.94 40.48
N TRP A 178 -1.43 20.73 41.05
CA TRP A 178 -0.39 20.36 42.01
C TRP A 178 0.60 19.31 41.50
N ASP A 179 0.30 18.66 40.37
CA ASP A 179 1.12 17.56 39.88
C ASP A 179 2.26 18.09 39.05
N VAL A 180 3.48 17.92 39.57
CA VAL A 180 4.71 18.38 38.91
C VAL A 180 4.92 17.73 37.55
N ASN A 181 4.42 16.51 37.33
CA ASN A 181 4.52 15.79 36.06
C ASN A 181 3.40 16.16 35.07
N LEU A 182 2.41 16.93 35.50
CA LEU A 182 1.30 17.44 34.67
C LEU A 182 1.28 18.96 34.61
N LYS A 183 2.41 19.60 34.91
CA LYS A 183 2.62 21.04 34.73
C LYS A 183 2.69 21.40 33.25
N ALA A 184 2.48 22.68 32.95
CA ALA A 184 2.42 23.20 31.60
C ALA A 184 3.65 22.85 30.74
N ASP A 185 4.88 22.96 31.29
CA ASP A 185 6.12 22.61 30.57
C ASP A 185 6.17 21.12 30.21
N VAL A 186 5.80 20.24 31.14
CA VAL A 186 5.77 18.78 30.91
C VAL A 186 4.68 18.41 29.91
N MET A 187 3.52 19.06 29.98
CA MET A 187 2.46 18.87 28.99
C MET A 187 2.87 19.36 27.60
N PHE A 188 3.65 20.45 27.53
CA PHE A 188 4.22 20.94 26.28
C PHE A 188 5.13 19.89 25.63
N GLU A 189 6.09 19.34 26.40
CA GLU A 189 7.02 18.30 25.93
C GLU A 189 6.26 17.06 25.44
N ASN A 190 5.31 16.57 26.25
CA ASN A 190 4.49 15.41 25.91
C ASN A 190 3.67 15.67 24.62
N LEU A 191 3.05 16.83 24.48
CA LEU A 191 2.24 17.14 23.30
C LEU A 191 3.10 17.32 22.04
N ALA A 192 4.29 17.92 22.15
CA ALA A 192 5.22 18.04 21.03
C ALA A 192 5.73 16.66 20.55
N ALA A 193 6.07 15.77 21.49
CA ALA A 193 6.46 14.39 21.19
C ALA A 193 5.30 13.62 20.54
N LYS A 194 4.09 13.69 21.12
CA LYS A 194 2.88 13.05 20.56
C LYS A 194 2.59 13.56 19.15
N ALA A 195 2.59 14.88 18.94
CA ALA A 195 2.24 15.50 17.68
C ALA A 195 3.22 15.14 16.56
N SER A 196 4.53 15.25 16.83
CA SER A 196 5.57 14.91 15.86
C SER A 196 5.58 13.41 15.51
N GLY A 197 5.39 12.53 16.51
CA GLY A 197 5.26 11.09 16.27
C GLY A 197 4.01 10.72 15.47
N ALA A 198 2.87 11.35 15.75
CA ALA A 198 1.64 11.17 14.99
C ALA A 198 1.79 11.61 13.53
N TRP A 199 2.55 12.67 13.28
CA TRP A 199 2.83 13.09 11.92
C TRP A 199 3.65 12.07 11.14
N ALA A 200 4.72 11.54 11.74
CA ALA A 200 5.55 10.52 11.10
C ALA A 200 4.73 9.27 10.73
N LEU A 201 3.78 8.90 11.59
CA LEU A 201 2.86 7.79 11.35
C LEU A 201 1.83 8.09 10.26
N ARG A 202 1.18 9.27 10.27
CA ARG A 202 0.28 9.70 9.18
C ARG A 202 1.03 9.74 7.84
N HIS A 203 2.25 10.25 7.84
CA HIS A 203 3.11 10.29 6.65
C HIS A 203 3.48 8.86 6.18
N LEU A 204 3.78 7.93 7.09
CA LEU A 204 4.00 6.52 6.74
C LEU A 204 2.78 5.92 6.02
N PHE A 205 1.58 6.13 6.55
CA PHE A 205 0.35 5.62 5.95
C PHE A 205 0.08 6.22 4.57
N TRP A 206 0.22 7.54 4.45
CA TRP A 206 0.04 8.22 3.18
C TRP A 206 1.07 7.79 2.13
N LYS A 207 2.35 7.69 2.50
CA LYS A 207 3.44 7.40 1.57
C LYS A 207 3.39 6.00 0.99
N TYR A 208 2.93 5.03 1.78
CA TYR A 208 2.87 3.62 1.41
C TYR A 208 1.44 3.12 1.19
N GLU A 209 0.45 4.04 1.14
CA GLU A 209 -0.97 3.74 0.92
C GLU A 209 -1.50 2.64 1.86
N LEU A 210 -1.06 2.71 3.12
CA LEU A 210 -1.41 1.74 4.15
C LEU A 210 -2.69 2.18 4.85
N ASP A 211 -3.64 1.26 5.00
CA ASP A 211 -4.81 1.46 5.84
C ASP A 211 -4.41 1.46 7.33
N PRO A 212 -4.62 2.55 8.08
CA PRO A 212 -4.33 2.63 9.52
C PRO A 212 -5.01 1.51 10.33
N ALA A 213 -6.18 1.03 9.89
CA ALA A 213 -6.91 -0.03 10.58
C ALA A 213 -6.21 -1.39 10.52
N THR A 214 -5.20 -1.56 9.66
CA THR A 214 -4.41 -2.81 9.55
C THR A 214 -3.32 -2.93 10.60
N VAL A 215 -3.03 -1.88 11.38
CA VAL A 215 -2.03 -1.92 12.45
C VAL A 215 -2.61 -2.60 13.68
N ASP A 216 -1.90 -3.62 14.19
CA ASP A 216 -2.34 -4.40 15.35
C ASP A 216 -1.69 -3.91 16.66
N TYR A 217 -0.45 -3.41 16.56
CA TYR A 217 0.32 -2.99 17.72
C TYR A 217 1.25 -1.82 17.40
N ILE A 218 1.42 -0.92 18.36
CA ILE A 218 2.35 0.21 18.28
C ILE A 218 3.35 0.11 19.43
N ILE A 219 4.64 0.19 19.09
CA ILE A 219 5.74 0.37 20.04
C ILE A 219 6.28 1.78 19.85
N GLU A 220 6.20 2.56 20.90
CA GLU A 220 6.62 3.95 20.87
C GLU A 220 7.96 4.10 21.62
N THR A 221 8.92 4.82 21.04
CA THR A 221 10.32 4.83 21.48
C THR A 221 10.94 6.22 21.62
N SER A 222 10.13 7.28 21.77
CA SER A 222 10.63 8.63 22.08
C SER A 222 11.40 8.67 23.40
N GLU A 223 12.13 9.75 23.61
CA GLU A 223 12.82 10.01 24.88
C GLU A 223 11.84 10.36 26.02
N GLU A 224 10.70 10.96 25.70
CA GLU A 224 9.74 11.47 26.70
C GLU A 224 9.00 10.36 27.44
N ALA A 225 8.76 10.54 28.73
CA ALA A 225 7.99 9.60 29.56
C ALA A 225 6.78 10.32 30.18
N CYS A 226 5.57 10.03 29.70
CA CYS A 226 4.35 10.66 30.21
C CYS A 226 3.79 9.88 31.40
N GLY A 227 3.18 10.57 32.35
CA GLY A 227 2.59 9.98 33.56
C GLY A 227 2.34 11.03 34.64
N ASP A 228 1.67 10.63 35.71
CA ASP A 228 1.34 11.51 36.84
C ASP A 228 2.33 11.33 38.01
N MET A 229 2.10 11.99 39.14
CA MET A 229 2.92 11.89 40.34
C MET A 229 2.97 10.47 40.94
N ASN A 230 1.94 9.66 40.70
CA ASN A 230 1.79 8.31 41.24
C ASN A 230 2.46 7.27 40.33
N GLN A 231 2.42 7.47 39.01
CA GLN A 231 3.02 6.59 38.00
C GLN A 231 3.73 7.39 36.91
N ARG A 232 4.95 7.84 37.21
CA ARG A 232 5.87 8.45 36.22
C ARG A 232 6.18 7.44 35.11
N GLY A 233 5.93 7.81 33.86
CA GLY A 233 6.11 6.90 32.71
C GLY A 233 5.02 5.83 32.56
N GLY A 234 3.90 5.93 33.30
CA GLY A 234 2.74 5.04 33.17
C GLY A 234 1.73 5.48 32.10
N GLY A 235 1.92 6.64 31.48
CA GLY A 235 1.15 7.07 30.32
C GLY A 235 1.52 6.26 29.07
N ASN A 236 0.71 6.38 28.02
CA ASN A 236 0.83 5.54 26.83
C ASN A 236 0.85 6.39 25.56
N PHE A 237 2.06 6.79 25.13
CA PHE A 237 2.24 7.52 23.89
C PHE A 237 1.79 6.69 22.69
N ALA A 238 2.15 5.40 22.64
CA ALA A 238 1.82 4.50 21.54
C ALA A 238 0.31 4.54 21.18
N LYS A 239 -0.56 4.35 22.18
CA LYS A 239 -2.01 4.40 22.01
C LYS A 239 -2.49 5.80 21.67
N SER A 240 -1.98 6.82 22.37
CA SER A 240 -2.40 8.20 22.13
C SER A 240 -2.09 8.66 20.70
N ILE A 241 -0.97 8.21 20.14
CA ILE A 241 -0.55 8.49 18.76
C ILE A 241 -1.42 7.69 17.78
N GLY A 242 -1.62 6.39 18.05
CA GLY A 242 -2.49 5.53 17.24
C GLY A 242 -3.93 6.05 17.14
N GLU A 243 -4.48 6.56 18.24
CA GLU A 243 -5.82 7.18 18.31
C GLU A 243 -5.94 8.33 17.29
N VAL A 244 -5.02 9.28 17.33
CA VAL A 244 -5.01 10.46 16.44
C VAL A 244 -4.77 10.08 14.97
N CYS A 245 -4.11 8.95 14.73
CA CYS A 245 -3.82 8.44 13.39
C CYS A 245 -4.86 7.46 12.84
N GLY A 246 -5.89 7.12 13.62
CA GLY A 246 -6.96 6.21 13.18
C GLY A 246 -6.61 4.73 13.20
N CYS A 247 -5.62 4.32 14.00
CA CYS A 247 -5.24 2.92 14.18
C CYS A 247 -6.24 2.19 15.09
N ILE A 248 -7.48 2.05 14.64
CA ILE A 248 -8.62 1.62 15.47
C ILE A 248 -8.49 0.21 16.05
N ASN A 249 -7.69 -0.66 15.41
CA ASN A 249 -7.45 -2.03 15.86
C ASN A 249 -6.17 -2.17 16.68
N ALA A 250 -5.37 -1.11 16.80
CA ALA A 250 -4.09 -1.16 17.46
C ALA A 250 -4.24 -1.05 18.99
N THR A 251 -3.48 -1.87 19.70
CA THR A 251 -3.05 -1.54 21.06
C THR A 251 -1.58 -1.11 21.05
N GLY A 252 -0.97 -0.82 22.19
CA GLY A 252 0.42 -0.39 22.19
C GLY A 252 1.02 -0.15 23.56
N SER A 253 2.34 -0.03 23.57
CA SER A 253 3.15 0.23 24.75
C SER A 253 4.40 1.03 24.40
N ASP A 254 4.91 1.73 25.40
CA ASP A 254 6.10 2.57 25.27
C ASP A 254 7.36 1.75 25.66
N THR A 255 8.45 1.92 24.91
CA THR A 255 9.76 1.34 25.19
C THR A 255 10.77 2.46 25.36
N ARG A 256 11.46 2.48 26.50
CA ARG A 256 12.44 3.52 26.84
C ARG A 256 13.83 2.92 27.00
N SER A 257 14.77 3.37 26.17
CA SER A 257 16.17 2.96 26.22
C SER A 257 17.08 3.99 25.54
N PHE A 258 16.75 5.27 25.73
CA PHE A 258 17.49 6.40 25.13
C PHE A 258 17.73 6.18 23.61
N CYS A 259 18.95 6.44 23.11
CA CYS A 259 19.28 6.19 21.70
C CYS A 259 19.21 4.73 21.25
N ALA A 260 19.13 3.75 22.16
CA ALA A 260 18.90 2.35 21.81
C ALA A 260 17.41 1.98 21.75
N GLY A 261 16.52 2.84 22.25
CA GLY A 261 15.06 2.66 22.28
C GLY A 261 14.46 2.19 20.95
N PRO A 262 14.73 2.88 19.83
CA PRO A 262 14.28 2.47 18.50
C PRO A 262 14.69 1.05 18.12
N SER A 263 15.97 0.70 18.29
CA SER A 263 16.47 -0.63 17.95
C SER A 263 15.84 -1.70 18.85
N HIS A 264 15.63 -1.40 20.14
CA HIS A 264 14.86 -2.27 21.04
C HIS A 264 13.42 -2.43 20.56
N GLY A 265 12.78 -1.35 20.13
CA GLY A 265 11.43 -1.37 19.58
C GLY A 265 11.32 -2.27 18.33
N ILE A 266 12.27 -2.17 17.40
CA ILE A 266 12.30 -3.03 16.19
C ILE A 266 12.51 -4.50 16.56
N VAL A 267 13.42 -4.82 17.48
CA VAL A 267 13.62 -6.20 17.96
C VAL A 267 12.37 -6.75 18.63
N ASN A 268 11.69 -5.94 19.45
CA ASN A 268 10.45 -6.32 20.10
C ASN A 268 9.32 -6.53 19.08
N ALA A 269 9.18 -5.64 18.09
CA ALA A 269 8.22 -5.78 17.00
C ALA A 269 8.45 -7.06 16.19
N ALA A 270 9.72 -7.31 15.83
CA ALA A 270 10.12 -8.52 15.13
C ALA A 270 9.80 -9.79 15.94
N ALA A 271 10.00 -9.77 17.25
CA ALA A 271 9.63 -10.88 18.13
C ALA A 271 8.11 -11.12 18.18
N LEU A 272 7.30 -10.06 18.30
CA LEU A 272 5.84 -10.14 18.30
C LEU A 272 5.28 -10.73 17.00
N VAL A 273 5.83 -10.30 15.86
CA VAL A 273 5.47 -10.82 14.53
C VAL A 273 5.93 -12.27 14.37
N LYS A 274 7.17 -12.59 14.73
CA LYS A 274 7.73 -13.95 14.64
C LYS A 274 6.91 -14.96 15.46
N ALA A 275 6.44 -14.53 16.64
CA ALA A 275 5.59 -15.31 17.52
C ALA A 275 4.16 -15.49 16.98
N GLY A 276 3.73 -14.71 15.99
CA GLY A 276 2.38 -14.74 15.43
C GLY A 276 1.32 -14.08 16.31
N ILE A 277 1.73 -13.24 17.28
CA ILE A 277 0.80 -12.49 18.14
C ILE A 277 0.13 -11.37 17.33
N TYR A 278 0.91 -10.68 16.50
CA TYR A 278 0.47 -9.57 15.65
C TYR A 278 1.04 -9.72 14.24
N LYS A 279 0.31 -9.23 13.24
CA LYS A 279 0.74 -9.26 11.83
C LYS A 279 1.48 -7.98 11.44
N ASN A 280 1.01 -6.83 11.93
CA ASN A 280 1.54 -5.51 11.61
C ASN A 280 1.83 -4.74 12.90
N VAL A 281 3.12 -4.51 13.17
CA VAL A 281 3.60 -3.77 14.33
C VAL A 281 4.33 -2.51 13.86
N VAL A 282 3.85 -1.35 14.29
CA VAL A 282 4.54 -0.08 14.03
C VAL A 282 5.49 0.22 15.17
N VAL A 283 6.71 0.64 14.84
CA VAL A 283 7.68 1.22 15.78
C VAL A 283 7.88 2.69 15.41
N LEU A 284 7.66 3.59 16.35
CA LEU A 284 7.73 5.03 16.08
C LEU A 284 8.34 5.82 17.23
N GLY A 285 8.78 7.04 16.95
CA GLY A 285 9.20 8.01 17.97
C GLY A 285 9.02 9.45 17.49
N GLY A 286 8.53 10.32 18.36
CA GLY A 286 8.41 11.76 18.19
C GLY A 286 9.55 12.53 18.88
N GLY A 287 9.69 13.80 18.52
CA GLY A 287 10.79 14.65 18.95
C GLY A 287 10.77 15.04 20.42
N ALA A 288 11.96 15.28 20.98
CA ALA A 288 12.18 15.75 22.34
C ALA A 288 12.56 17.23 22.33
N VAL A 289 11.68 18.07 22.89
CA VAL A 289 11.87 19.53 22.97
C VAL A 289 13.06 19.87 23.86
N ALA A 290 13.29 19.08 24.91
CA ALA A 290 14.41 19.25 25.82
C ALA A 290 15.79 19.22 25.12
N LYS A 291 15.88 18.62 23.93
CA LYS A 291 17.11 18.52 23.12
C LYS A 291 17.31 19.66 22.14
N LEU A 292 16.33 20.54 21.96
CA LEU A 292 16.48 21.72 21.11
C LEU A 292 17.54 22.67 21.68
N GLY A 293 18.48 23.08 20.83
CA GLY A 293 19.59 23.96 21.18
C GLY A 293 20.51 23.43 22.30
N MET A 294 20.54 22.11 22.55
CA MET A 294 21.29 21.53 23.68
C MET A 294 22.76 21.98 23.70
N ASN A 295 23.42 22.02 22.53
CA ASN A 295 24.81 22.39 22.34
C ASN A 295 25.00 23.81 21.74
N CYS A 296 23.97 24.66 21.76
CA CYS A 296 24.03 25.97 21.10
C CYS A 296 25.19 26.86 21.58
N ARG A 297 25.59 26.73 22.85
CA ARG A 297 26.74 27.45 23.44
C ARG A 297 28.03 27.19 22.66
N ASP A 298 28.29 25.92 22.37
CA ASP A 298 29.51 25.48 21.68
C ASP A 298 29.43 25.78 20.18
N HIS A 299 28.24 25.70 19.58
CA HIS A 299 28.01 26.11 18.19
C HIS A 299 28.36 27.58 18.00
N ILE A 300 27.74 28.47 18.79
CA ILE A 300 27.95 29.92 18.73
C ILE A 300 29.41 30.27 18.99
N LYS A 301 30.04 29.68 20.01
CA LYS A 301 31.46 29.91 20.33
C LYS A 301 32.40 29.56 19.17
N LYS A 302 32.00 28.61 18.32
CA LYS A 302 32.78 28.14 17.16
C LYS A 302 32.30 28.73 15.83
N GLY A 303 31.37 29.69 15.84
CA GLY A 303 30.83 30.30 14.63
C GLY A 303 29.93 29.38 13.80
N VAL A 304 29.43 28.30 14.40
CA VAL A 304 28.49 27.37 13.77
C VAL A 304 27.07 27.85 14.07
N PRO A 305 26.13 27.86 13.10
CA PRO A 305 24.72 28.13 13.40
C PRO A 305 24.16 27.10 14.38
N VAL A 306 23.04 27.41 15.03
CA VAL A 306 22.36 26.44 15.92
C VAL A 306 21.72 25.36 15.05
N LEU A 307 22.38 24.20 14.95
CA LEU A 307 21.92 23.09 14.11
C LEU A 307 20.89 22.18 14.80
N GLU A 308 20.72 22.33 16.12
CA GLU A 308 19.73 21.60 16.94
C GLU A 308 18.39 22.36 17.02
N ASP A 309 17.94 22.84 15.86
CA ASP A 309 16.71 23.63 15.66
C ASP A 309 15.57 22.80 15.05
N VAL A 310 15.74 21.46 14.97
CA VAL A 310 14.73 20.52 14.46
C VAL A 310 14.35 19.47 15.49
N LEU A 311 13.05 19.18 15.58
CA LEU A 311 12.55 17.94 16.18
C LEU A 311 12.55 16.84 15.13
N GLY A 312 13.06 15.66 15.50
CA GLY A 312 13.15 14.51 14.61
C GLY A 312 12.17 13.42 15.02
N SER A 313 11.52 12.81 14.04
CA SER A 313 10.55 11.75 14.25
C SER A 313 10.65 10.67 13.19
N PHE A 314 10.24 9.45 13.54
CA PHE A 314 10.21 8.35 12.60
C PHE A 314 9.03 7.42 12.88
N ALA A 315 8.61 6.67 11.87
CA ALA A 315 7.71 5.54 12.00
C ALA A 315 8.13 4.42 11.03
N VAL A 316 8.11 3.18 11.51
CA VAL A 316 8.56 1.99 10.76
C VAL A 316 7.52 0.90 10.92
N LEU A 317 7.12 0.26 9.83
CA LEU A 317 6.22 -0.89 9.84
C LEU A 317 7.04 -2.19 9.75
N VAL A 318 6.94 -3.01 10.81
CA VAL A 318 7.39 -4.39 10.81
C VAL A 318 6.17 -5.29 10.61
N SER A 319 6.20 -6.15 9.60
CA SER A 319 5.07 -7.02 9.29
C SER A 319 5.46 -8.49 9.17
N ALA A 320 4.48 -9.37 9.13
CA ALA A 320 4.65 -10.75 8.68
C ALA A 320 5.24 -10.80 7.26
N ASP A 321 5.93 -11.91 6.97
CA ASP A 321 6.65 -12.15 5.72
C ASP A 321 5.73 -12.04 4.50
N ASP A 322 6.00 -11.02 3.69
CA ASP A 322 5.35 -10.77 2.41
C ASP A 322 6.08 -11.47 1.25
N GLY A 323 7.22 -12.12 1.50
CA GLY A 323 8.06 -12.76 0.49
C GLY A 323 8.94 -11.79 -0.31
N VAL A 324 8.95 -10.50 0.03
CA VAL A 324 9.64 -9.45 -0.76
C VAL A 324 10.47 -8.55 0.15
N SER A 325 9.87 -7.99 1.19
CA SER A 325 10.50 -7.04 2.09
C SER A 325 11.64 -7.70 2.88
N PRO A 326 12.74 -6.97 3.17
CA PRO A 326 13.90 -7.51 3.87
C PRO A 326 13.54 -8.11 5.22
N ILE A 327 14.13 -9.27 5.53
CA ILE A 327 13.91 -9.99 6.77
C ILE A 327 14.73 -9.35 7.90
N ILE A 328 14.11 -9.19 9.06
CA ILE A 328 14.79 -8.90 10.33
C ILE A 328 15.18 -10.23 10.98
N ARG A 329 16.48 -10.52 11.04
CA ARG A 329 17.01 -11.80 11.56
C ARG A 329 16.89 -11.87 13.09
N THR A 330 15.84 -12.54 13.57
CA THR A 330 15.60 -12.75 15.02
C THR A 330 16.58 -13.74 15.68
N ASP A 331 17.33 -14.49 14.88
CA ASP A 331 18.38 -15.40 15.29
C ASP A 331 19.78 -14.75 15.36
N SER A 332 19.89 -13.46 15.02
CA SER A 332 21.14 -12.67 15.03
C SER A 332 20.97 -11.35 15.79
N ILE A 333 20.46 -11.45 17.02
CA ILE A 333 20.26 -10.28 17.90
C ILE A 333 21.49 -10.08 18.79
N GLY A 334 22.21 -8.97 18.57
CA GLY A 334 23.29 -8.55 19.44
C GLY A 334 22.73 -7.89 20.70
N ARG A 335 23.35 -8.19 21.85
CA ARG A 335 22.83 -7.79 23.16
C ARG A 335 23.95 -7.31 24.05
N HIS A 336 23.87 -6.04 24.48
CA HIS A 336 24.70 -5.56 25.56
C HIS A 336 24.17 -6.11 26.89
N ARG A 337 24.82 -7.16 27.41
CA ARG A 337 24.40 -7.84 28.64
C ARG A 337 24.90 -7.06 29.85
N ILE A 338 24.20 -7.20 30.98
CA ILE A 338 24.66 -6.68 32.28
C ILE A 338 26.11 -7.10 32.59
N GLY A 339 26.48 -8.34 32.23
CA GLY A 339 27.83 -8.87 32.40
C GLY A 339 28.85 -8.52 31.32
N THR A 340 28.48 -7.82 30.24
CA THR A 340 29.42 -7.46 29.15
C THR A 340 30.45 -6.42 29.61
N GLY A 341 30.11 -5.61 30.62
CA GLY A 341 30.93 -4.48 31.08
C GLY A 341 30.89 -3.31 30.09
N SER A 342 31.63 -2.24 30.40
CA SER A 342 31.52 -0.94 29.70
C SER A 342 32.68 -0.64 28.74
N SER A 343 33.60 -1.59 28.50
CA SER A 343 34.72 -1.35 27.59
C SER A 343 34.22 -1.26 26.14
N PRO A 344 34.66 -0.27 25.33
CA PRO A 344 34.19 -0.14 23.94
C PRO A 344 34.37 -1.41 23.13
N GLN A 345 35.48 -2.13 23.34
CA GLN A 345 35.74 -3.39 22.66
C GLN A 345 34.73 -4.48 23.03
N SER A 346 34.41 -4.65 24.33
CA SER A 346 33.42 -5.63 24.79
C SER A 346 32.02 -5.32 24.26
N VAL A 347 31.65 -4.04 24.23
CA VAL A 347 30.35 -3.59 23.74
C VAL A 347 30.21 -3.90 22.25
N VAL A 348 31.20 -3.53 21.42
CA VAL A 348 31.14 -3.81 19.99
C VAL A 348 31.23 -5.31 19.70
N THR A 349 32.00 -6.09 20.47
CA THR A 349 31.95 -7.56 20.36
C THR A 349 30.54 -8.10 20.57
N ALA A 350 29.87 -7.68 21.64
CA ALA A 350 28.53 -8.17 21.98
C ALA A 350 27.42 -7.70 21.01
N LEU A 351 27.58 -6.53 20.41
CA LEU A 351 26.61 -5.94 19.48
C LEU A 351 26.90 -6.25 18.02
N VAL A 352 28.12 -6.61 17.64
CA VAL A 352 28.48 -6.81 16.23
C VAL A 352 28.96 -8.23 15.99
N THR A 353 30.05 -8.66 16.63
CA THR A 353 30.69 -9.91 16.24
C THR A 353 29.97 -11.14 16.80
N ASP A 354 29.49 -11.11 18.04
CA ASP A 354 28.75 -12.22 18.66
C ASP A 354 27.50 -12.64 17.85
N PRO A 355 26.59 -11.72 17.45
CA PRO A 355 25.43 -12.09 16.64
C PRO A 355 25.78 -12.53 15.21
N LEU A 356 26.88 -12.03 14.61
CA LEU A 356 27.35 -12.49 13.29
C LEU A 356 27.93 -13.90 13.37
N ASN A 357 28.75 -14.18 14.38
CA ASN A 357 29.31 -15.51 14.65
C ASN A 357 28.21 -16.56 14.83
N ALA A 358 27.08 -16.21 15.47
CA ALA A 358 25.92 -17.09 15.62
C ALA A 358 25.32 -17.54 14.28
N LEU A 359 25.51 -16.75 13.22
CA LEU A 359 25.11 -17.08 11.85
C LEU A 359 26.25 -17.67 11.00
N GLY A 360 27.44 -17.83 11.57
CA GLY A 360 28.64 -18.20 10.81
C GLY A 360 29.11 -17.11 9.83
N LEU A 361 28.76 -15.84 10.08
CA LEU A 361 29.14 -14.69 9.27
C LEU A 361 30.34 -13.95 9.90
N SER A 362 31.19 -13.39 9.03
CA SER A 362 32.26 -12.45 9.35
C SER A 362 31.77 -11.00 9.28
N ILE A 363 32.55 -10.07 9.84
CA ILE A 363 32.27 -8.63 9.70
C ILE A 363 32.34 -8.13 8.25
N THR A 364 33.00 -8.86 7.36
CA THR A 364 33.12 -8.53 5.94
C THR A 364 31.89 -8.97 5.13
N ASP A 365 31.03 -9.82 5.70
CA ASP A 365 29.81 -10.32 5.06
C ASP A 365 28.62 -9.36 5.18
N VAL A 366 28.76 -8.30 5.98
CA VAL A 366 27.77 -7.23 6.14
C VAL A 366 28.13 -6.09 5.21
N ASP A 367 27.25 -5.71 4.29
CA ASP A 367 27.55 -4.66 3.32
C ASP A 367 27.63 -3.28 3.97
N LYS A 368 26.70 -2.99 4.89
CA LYS A 368 26.62 -1.68 5.56
C LYS A 368 26.33 -1.80 7.05
N TYR A 369 27.05 -1.02 7.85
CA TYR A 369 26.80 -0.85 9.28
C TYR A 369 26.13 0.50 9.52
N SER A 370 24.93 0.48 10.09
CA SER A 370 24.29 1.68 10.61
C SER A 370 24.43 1.68 12.14
N VAL A 371 25.21 2.63 12.64
CA VAL A 371 25.60 2.73 14.06
C VAL A 371 24.96 3.97 14.67
N GLU A 372 25.60 4.60 15.64
CA GLU A 372 25.15 5.89 16.15
C GLU A 372 25.32 6.97 15.06
N MET A 373 24.25 7.31 14.33
CA MET A 373 24.26 8.10 13.09
C MET A 373 24.31 9.63 13.32
N GLN A 374 24.81 10.10 14.47
CA GLN A 374 24.81 11.54 14.78
C GLN A 374 25.54 12.33 13.69
N ASN A 375 24.97 13.47 13.32
CA ASN A 375 25.61 14.41 12.42
C ASN A 375 26.91 15.00 13.05
N PRO A 376 28.09 14.80 12.44
CA PRO A 376 29.36 15.26 12.98
C PRO A 376 29.50 16.78 13.06
N GLU A 377 28.74 17.55 12.27
CA GLU A 377 28.71 19.01 12.38
C GLU A 377 28.03 19.50 13.65
N ILE A 378 27.18 18.67 14.25
CA ILE A 378 26.53 18.97 15.53
C ILE A 378 27.45 18.57 16.69
N THR A 379 28.03 17.36 16.63
CA THR A 379 28.76 16.74 17.74
C THR A 379 30.22 17.18 17.86
N THR A 380 30.89 17.48 16.76
CA THR A 380 32.31 17.89 16.77
C THR A 380 32.51 19.25 17.45
N PRO A 381 31.68 20.28 17.18
CA PRO A 381 31.72 21.53 17.93
C PRO A 381 31.45 21.33 19.44
N ALA A 382 30.58 20.40 19.82
CA ALA A 382 30.29 20.07 21.23
C ALA A 382 31.39 19.21 21.91
N GLY A 383 32.44 18.81 21.18
CA GLY A 383 33.56 18.03 21.73
C GLY A 383 33.34 16.52 21.76
N ALA A 384 32.23 16.01 21.21
CA ALA A 384 31.96 14.58 21.09
C ALA A 384 32.63 13.93 19.86
N GLY A 385 33.08 14.74 18.89
CA GLY A 385 33.75 14.28 17.66
C GLY A 385 32.81 13.60 16.66
N ASP A 386 33.37 12.90 15.68
CA ASP A 386 32.63 12.10 14.70
C ASP A 386 32.31 10.72 15.27
N VAL A 387 31.11 10.60 15.83
CA VAL A 387 30.65 9.39 16.53
C VAL A 387 30.44 8.19 15.59
N PRO A 388 29.82 8.32 14.40
CA PRO A 388 29.78 7.23 13.43
C PRO A 388 31.18 6.73 13.05
N LEU A 389 32.09 7.63 12.68
CA LEU A 389 33.45 7.26 12.26
C LEU A 389 34.22 6.50 13.35
N ALA A 390 34.09 6.93 14.61
CA ALA A 390 34.71 6.25 15.75
C ALA A 390 34.20 4.81 15.91
N ASN A 391 32.89 4.59 15.71
CA ASN A 391 32.29 3.25 15.75
C ASN A 391 32.78 2.37 14.60
N TYR A 392 32.86 2.88 13.36
CA TYR A 392 33.37 2.10 12.22
C TYR A 392 34.83 1.68 12.39
N LYS A 393 35.68 2.58 12.90
CA LYS A 393 37.08 2.24 13.22
C LYS A 393 37.17 1.14 14.27
N MET A 394 36.26 1.12 15.25
CA MET A 394 36.22 0.07 16.27
C MET A 394 35.78 -1.29 15.70
N ILE A 395 34.78 -1.30 14.81
CA ILE A 395 34.34 -2.52 14.10
C ILE A 395 35.48 -3.07 13.23
N ALA A 396 36.14 -2.20 12.46
CA ALA A 396 37.28 -2.60 11.63
C ALA A 396 38.46 -3.13 12.48
N ALA A 397 38.78 -2.47 13.60
CA ALA A 397 39.82 -2.92 14.52
C ALA A 397 39.53 -4.31 15.12
N LEU A 398 38.26 -4.63 15.39
CA LEU A 398 37.86 -5.99 15.78
C LEU A 398 38.06 -7.00 14.65
N GLY A 399 37.79 -6.60 13.41
CA GLY A 399 38.10 -7.39 12.21
C GLY A 399 39.56 -7.79 12.11
N VAL A 400 40.46 -6.81 12.31
CA VAL A 400 41.90 -7.04 12.35
C VAL A 400 42.26 -8.02 13.47
N LYS A 401 41.68 -7.82 14.66
CA LYS A 401 41.92 -8.70 15.81
C LYS A 401 41.44 -10.14 15.58
N GLN A 402 40.37 -10.32 14.81
CA GLN A 402 39.81 -11.64 14.46
C GLN A 402 40.47 -12.27 13.23
N GLY A 403 41.38 -11.57 12.55
CA GLY A 403 42.00 -12.02 11.31
C GLY A 403 41.06 -12.00 10.09
N ALA A 404 39.96 -11.24 10.16
CA ALA A 404 39.00 -11.09 9.07
C ALA A 404 39.45 -10.08 8.00
N ILE A 405 40.27 -9.10 8.40
CA ILE A 405 40.91 -8.10 7.52
C ILE A 405 42.32 -7.81 8.04
N GLU A 406 43.20 -7.31 7.18
CA GLU A 406 44.53 -6.84 7.55
C GLU A 406 44.50 -5.44 8.15
N ARG A 407 45.50 -5.09 8.97
CA ARG A 407 45.58 -3.75 9.59
C ARG A 407 45.60 -2.61 8.57
N THR A 408 46.15 -2.87 7.38
CA THR A 408 46.22 -1.92 6.27
C THR A 408 44.87 -1.68 5.58
N GLU A 409 43.88 -2.55 5.81
CA GLU A 409 42.54 -2.48 5.21
C GLU A 409 41.52 -1.74 6.08
N LEU A 410 41.95 -1.15 7.20
CA LEU A 410 41.05 -0.48 8.14
C LEU A 410 40.30 0.69 7.49
N ASP A 411 41.00 1.56 6.77
CA ASP A 411 40.39 2.73 6.14
C ASP A 411 39.49 2.35 4.96
N SER A 412 39.88 1.35 4.16
CA SER A 412 39.04 0.84 3.07
C SER A 412 37.79 0.13 3.59
N PHE A 413 37.88 -0.57 4.73
CA PHE A 413 36.71 -1.12 5.41
C PHE A 413 35.74 -0.01 5.83
N VAL A 414 36.24 1.05 6.47
CA VAL A 414 35.42 2.18 6.91
C VAL A 414 34.74 2.86 5.71
N GLN A 415 35.45 3.05 4.60
CA GLN A 415 34.87 3.64 3.39
C GLN A 415 33.80 2.76 2.74
N LYS A 416 34.03 1.45 2.69
CA LYS A 416 33.13 0.49 2.04
C LYS A 416 31.88 0.21 2.87
N HIS A 417 32.07 -0.09 4.16
CA HIS A 417 31.03 -0.62 5.04
C HIS A 417 30.41 0.43 5.98
N GLY A 418 31.07 1.59 6.14
CA GLY A 418 30.57 2.71 6.93
C GLY A 418 29.64 3.65 6.15
N LEU A 419 29.06 4.60 6.88
CA LEU A 419 28.18 5.66 6.39
C LEU A 419 28.55 6.97 7.08
N LYS A 420 28.47 8.13 6.42
CA LYS A 420 28.57 9.41 7.15
C LYS A 420 27.32 9.60 8.01
N GLY A 421 27.45 10.19 9.20
CA GLY A 421 26.29 10.53 10.03
C GLY A 421 25.54 11.77 9.51
N TRP A 422 24.21 11.73 9.56
CA TRP A 422 23.34 12.84 9.15
C TRP A 422 22.22 13.14 10.15
N ALA A 423 22.01 12.26 11.14
CA ALA A 423 20.87 12.34 12.02
C ALA A 423 20.98 13.52 13.00
N PRO A 424 19.87 14.27 13.23
CA PRO A 424 19.84 15.29 14.27
C PRO A 424 19.97 14.65 15.66
N THR A 425 20.47 15.39 16.65
CA THR A 425 20.69 14.93 18.05
C THR A 425 19.41 14.91 18.89
N GLN A 426 18.41 14.19 18.41
CA GLN A 426 17.17 13.82 19.11
C GLN A 426 17.34 12.37 19.53
N GLY A 427 17.48 11.99 20.79
CA GLY A 427 18.17 10.73 21.16
C GLY A 427 17.64 9.47 20.46
N HIS A 428 16.33 9.31 20.28
CA HIS A 428 15.71 8.21 19.52
C HIS A 428 15.98 8.25 18.00
N ILE A 429 16.63 9.27 17.46
CA ILE A 429 16.90 9.44 16.04
C ILE A 429 18.29 8.93 15.67
N PRO A 430 19.42 9.35 16.27
CA PRO A 430 20.75 8.83 15.96
C PRO A 430 21.01 7.36 16.27
N SER A 431 20.00 6.58 16.67
CA SER A 431 20.13 5.11 16.59
C SER A 431 20.50 4.69 15.16
N GLY A 432 20.87 3.43 14.91
CA GLY A 432 21.06 2.96 13.54
C GLY A 432 19.80 3.01 12.64
N VAL A 433 18.63 3.39 13.18
CA VAL A 433 17.31 3.35 12.53
C VAL A 433 17.10 4.32 11.35
N PRO A 434 17.69 5.52 11.26
CA PRO A 434 17.54 6.41 10.11
C PRO A 434 17.99 5.77 8.78
N TYR A 435 18.78 4.70 8.82
CA TYR A 435 19.20 3.97 7.63
C TYR A 435 18.20 2.91 7.16
N LEU A 436 17.15 2.55 7.93
CA LEU A 436 16.25 1.45 7.58
C LEU A 436 15.58 1.63 6.20
N GLY A 437 15.09 2.83 5.89
CA GLY A 437 14.50 3.14 4.58
C GLY A 437 15.48 2.91 3.43
N PHE A 438 16.70 3.43 3.56
CA PHE A 438 17.77 3.25 2.58
C PHE A 438 18.20 1.79 2.46
N ALA A 439 18.41 1.09 3.59
CA ALA A 439 18.76 -0.33 3.61
C ALA A 439 17.70 -1.16 2.90
N ARG A 440 16.42 -0.87 3.16
CA ARG A 440 15.30 -1.55 2.53
C ARG A 440 15.34 -1.41 1.02
N GLU A 441 15.46 -0.20 0.50
CA GLU A 441 15.49 0.03 -0.94
C GLU A 441 16.74 -0.55 -1.59
N ALA A 442 17.89 -0.43 -0.93
CA ALA A 442 19.13 -1.01 -1.41
C ALA A 442 19.07 -2.54 -1.49
N ILE A 443 18.41 -3.20 -0.54
CA ILE A 443 18.17 -4.65 -0.56
C ILE A 443 17.17 -5.02 -1.66
N LEU A 444 16.05 -4.31 -1.76
CA LEU A 444 15.01 -4.60 -2.76
C LEU A 444 15.50 -4.44 -4.20
N ARG A 445 16.43 -3.52 -4.46
CA ARG A 445 17.07 -3.36 -5.77
C ARG A 445 18.30 -4.26 -5.99
N GLY A 446 18.65 -5.10 -5.01
CA GLY A 446 19.82 -5.99 -5.07
C GLY A 446 21.18 -5.31 -4.94
N ALA A 447 21.26 -4.05 -4.50
CA ALA A 447 22.51 -3.31 -4.35
C ALA A 447 23.32 -3.73 -3.10
N ILE A 448 22.64 -4.16 -2.05
CA ILE A 448 23.25 -4.78 -0.86
C ILE A 448 22.46 -6.02 -0.47
N LYS A 449 23.09 -6.96 0.24
CA LYS A 449 22.44 -8.14 0.77
C LYS A 449 22.09 -7.99 2.25
N ARG A 450 22.96 -7.32 3.02
CA ARG A 450 22.88 -7.25 4.48
C ARG A 450 23.24 -5.88 5.02
N ALA A 451 22.41 -5.40 5.94
CA ALA A 451 22.70 -4.21 6.73
C ALA A 451 22.57 -4.55 8.22
N MET A 452 23.60 -4.22 9.01
CA MET A 452 23.53 -4.38 10.45
C MET A 452 23.18 -3.04 11.11
N ILE A 453 22.16 -3.08 11.95
CA ILE A 453 21.63 -1.90 12.64
C ILE A 453 22.00 -2.00 14.12
N VAL A 454 22.74 -1.03 14.63
CA VAL A 454 23.25 -1.00 16.00
C VAL A 454 22.64 0.20 16.73
N GLY A 455 21.83 -0.09 17.76
CA GLY A 455 21.39 0.91 18.72
C GLY A 455 22.28 0.87 19.95
N LYS A 456 22.81 2.02 20.35
CA LYS A 456 23.61 2.16 21.56
C LYS A 456 23.26 3.48 22.24
N GLY A 457 22.90 3.41 23.50
CA GLY A 457 22.62 4.59 24.32
C GLY A 457 23.90 5.13 24.95
N SER A 458 23.99 6.45 25.12
CA SER A 458 25.04 7.06 25.95
C SER A 458 24.86 6.69 27.43
N LEU A 459 25.89 6.97 28.22
CA LEU A 459 25.86 6.76 29.66
C LEU A 459 25.06 7.85 30.40
N PHE A 460 24.47 7.47 31.54
CA PHE A 460 24.33 8.33 32.74
C PHE A 460 23.41 9.57 32.73
N LEU A 461 22.14 9.44 32.36
CA LEU A 461 21.18 10.54 32.63
C LEU A 461 20.32 10.30 33.88
N GLY A 462 19.74 9.12 34.04
CA GLY A 462 18.89 8.79 35.19
C GLY A 462 19.62 8.52 36.51
N ARG A 463 20.95 8.37 36.49
CA ARG A 463 21.79 8.02 37.66
C ARG A 463 21.35 6.74 38.42
N LEU A 464 20.81 5.76 37.69
CA LEU A 464 20.37 4.47 38.25
C LEU A 464 21.38 3.33 38.01
N THR A 465 22.19 3.41 36.96
CA THR A 465 23.13 2.37 36.57
C THR A 465 24.34 2.96 35.83
N ASN A 466 25.44 2.20 35.82
CA ASN A 466 26.68 2.49 35.09
C ASN A 466 26.86 1.77 33.76
N LEU A 467 25.80 1.11 33.30
CA LEU A 467 25.81 0.33 32.08
C LEU A 467 25.26 1.14 30.90
N PHE A 468 25.80 0.87 29.72
CA PHE A 468 25.21 1.33 28.46
C PHE A 468 23.96 0.53 28.14
N ASP A 469 23.02 1.16 27.44
CA ASP A 469 22.00 0.42 26.70
C ASP A 469 22.54 0.04 25.33
N GLY A 470 22.20 -1.15 24.83
CA GLY A 470 22.68 -1.59 23.53
C GLY A 470 22.02 -2.85 23.00
N VAL A 471 21.56 -2.78 21.76
CA VAL A 471 20.98 -3.89 21.01
C VAL A 471 21.26 -3.71 19.53
N SER A 472 21.38 -4.80 18.79
CA SER A 472 21.52 -4.77 17.34
C SER A 472 20.76 -5.90 16.68
N PHE A 473 20.51 -5.73 15.39
CA PHE A 473 19.89 -6.75 14.54
C PHE A 473 20.43 -6.65 13.12
N LEU A 474 20.29 -7.75 12.39
CA LEU A 474 20.67 -7.86 10.99
C LEU A 474 19.42 -7.80 10.10
N LEU A 475 19.43 -6.90 9.12
CA LEU A 475 18.55 -6.95 7.97
C LEU A 475 19.19 -7.78 6.88
N GLU A 476 18.41 -8.65 6.23
CA GLU A 476 18.87 -9.48 5.13
C GLU A 476 17.84 -9.52 4.00
N ALA A 477 18.33 -9.63 2.76
CA ALA A 477 17.50 -9.90 1.60
C ALA A 477 16.56 -11.09 1.82
N ASN A 478 15.29 -10.91 1.45
CA ASN A 478 14.29 -11.95 1.54
C ASN A 478 14.55 -12.97 0.41
N PRO A 479 14.73 -14.27 0.71
CA PRO A 479 14.91 -15.28 -0.32
C PRO A 479 13.63 -15.59 -1.12
N GLY A 480 12.48 -14.99 -0.75
CA GLY A 480 11.18 -15.29 -1.32
C GLY A 480 10.55 -16.55 -0.72
N LYS A 481 9.30 -16.83 -1.09
CA LYS A 481 8.66 -18.12 -0.80
C LYS A 481 9.05 -19.09 -1.92
N GLU A 482 9.44 -20.32 -1.58
CA GLU A 482 9.70 -21.34 -2.62
C GLU A 482 8.48 -21.45 -3.54
N GLY A 483 8.65 -21.12 -4.83
CA GLY A 483 7.58 -21.11 -5.82
C GLY A 483 7.04 -19.74 -6.24
N THR A 484 7.54 -18.63 -5.70
CA THR A 484 7.23 -17.29 -6.22
C THR A 484 8.37 -16.78 -7.09
N THR A 485 8.16 -16.76 -8.41
CA THR A 485 8.96 -15.97 -9.35
C THR A 485 9.03 -14.51 -8.89
N GLU A 486 10.20 -13.89 -9.10
CA GLU A 486 10.54 -12.50 -8.80
C GLU A 486 9.34 -11.55 -8.93
N PRO A 487 9.03 -10.70 -7.94
CA PRO A 487 8.35 -9.46 -8.22
C PRO A 487 9.40 -8.52 -8.79
N GLU A 488 9.43 -8.42 -10.12
CA GLU A 488 10.10 -7.33 -10.83
C GLU A 488 9.59 -5.98 -10.26
N LEU A 489 10.43 -4.95 -10.27
CA LEU A 489 10.00 -3.55 -10.13
C LEU A 489 8.74 -3.38 -10.97
N GLU A 490 7.57 -3.13 -10.34
CA GLU A 490 6.29 -3.13 -11.06
C GLU A 490 6.41 -2.28 -12.34
N ALA A 491 6.44 -2.96 -13.48
CA ALA A 491 6.57 -2.31 -14.77
C ALA A 491 5.38 -1.36 -14.92
N VAL A 492 5.66 -0.12 -15.31
CA VAL A 492 4.60 0.86 -15.56
C VAL A 492 3.82 0.38 -16.78
N VAL A 493 2.55 0.02 -16.57
CA VAL A 493 1.66 -0.43 -17.64
C VAL A 493 1.00 0.77 -18.27
N THR A 494 1.06 0.86 -19.59
CA THR A 494 0.45 1.95 -20.36
C THR A 494 -0.92 1.53 -20.88
N VAL A 495 -1.98 2.16 -20.38
CA VAL A 495 -3.36 1.84 -20.77
C VAL A 495 -3.94 2.98 -21.60
N GLY A 496 -4.40 2.67 -22.81
CA GLY A 496 -5.13 3.60 -23.66
C GLY A 496 -6.60 3.73 -23.23
N VAL A 497 -7.21 4.89 -23.42
CA VAL A 497 -8.66 5.08 -23.28
C VAL A 497 -9.21 5.92 -24.42
N THR A 498 -10.20 5.41 -25.13
CA THR A 498 -10.88 6.17 -26.20
C THR A 498 -11.87 7.16 -25.59
N LEU A 499 -11.86 8.41 -26.06
CA LEU A 499 -12.67 9.49 -25.46
C LEU A 499 -14.06 9.65 -26.07
N LEU A 500 -14.25 9.32 -27.35
CA LEU A 500 -15.54 9.47 -28.05
C LEU A 500 -16.45 8.27 -27.81
N GLY A 501 -17.76 8.53 -27.82
CA GLY A 501 -18.81 7.51 -27.68
C GLY A 501 -19.52 7.51 -26.32
N SER A 502 -19.07 8.32 -25.35
CA SER A 502 -19.76 8.49 -24.06
C SER A 502 -21.03 9.33 -24.18
N GLU A 503 -22.12 8.90 -23.55
CA GLU A 503 -23.37 9.66 -23.43
C GLU A 503 -23.24 10.81 -22.40
N HIS A 504 -22.18 10.80 -21.57
CA HIS A 504 -21.88 11.84 -20.57
C HIS A 504 -20.81 12.83 -21.02
N GLY A 505 -20.40 12.78 -22.28
CA GLY A 505 -19.36 13.64 -22.85
C GLY A 505 -17.93 13.12 -22.66
N VAL A 506 -17.00 13.75 -23.37
CA VAL A 506 -15.56 13.42 -23.36
C VAL A 506 -14.93 13.73 -21.99
N GLU A 507 -15.43 14.78 -21.35
CA GLU A 507 -14.99 15.31 -20.07
C GLU A 507 -15.16 14.29 -18.95
N GLU A 508 -16.25 13.51 -18.98
CA GLU A 508 -16.49 12.45 -17.99
C GLU A 508 -15.51 11.28 -18.17
N VAL A 509 -15.15 10.96 -19.41
CA VAL A 509 -14.13 9.93 -19.72
C VAL A 509 -12.76 10.39 -19.28
N LEU A 510 -12.39 11.63 -19.60
CA LEU A 510 -11.14 12.25 -19.15
C LEU A 510 -11.04 12.28 -17.63
N ARG A 511 -12.13 12.62 -16.94
CA ARG A 511 -12.17 12.59 -15.46
C ARG A 511 -11.91 11.19 -14.93
N GLY A 512 -12.45 10.14 -15.57
CA GLY A 512 -12.16 8.75 -15.22
C GLY A 512 -10.71 8.36 -15.47
N ALA A 513 -10.15 8.80 -16.59
CA ALA A 513 -8.76 8.58 -16.98
C ALA A 513 -7.78 9.25 -16.00
N GLU A 514 -8.01 10.51 -15.64
CA GLU A 514 -7.21 11.26 -14.66
C GLU A 514 -7.34 10.66 -13.26
N LEU A 515 -8.54 10.19 -12.89
CA LEU A 515 -8.77 9.50 -11.62
C LEU A 515 -7.95 8.20 -11.53
N ALA A 516 -7.89 7.41 -12.60
CA ALA A 516 -7.04 6.21 -12.66
C ALA A 516 -5.55 6.57 -12.54
N GLN A 517 -5.08 7.56 -13.32
CA GLN A 517 -3.69 8.04 -13.28
C GLN A 517 -3.28 8.56 -11.89
N LYS A 518 -4.21 9.18 -11.17
CA LYS A 518 -3.99 9.72 -9.82
C LYS A 518 -3.98 8.64 -8.74
N ARG A 519 -4.83 7.61 -8.89
CA ARG A 519 -4.94 6.49 -7.93
C ARG A 519 -3.75 5.55 -8.01
N HIS A 520 -3.16 5.38 -9.19
CA HIS A 520 -2.17 4.33 -9.44
C HIS A 520 -0.89 4.92 -10.04
N ARG A 521 0.23 4.83 -9.30
CA ARG A 521 1.54 5.34 -9.76
C ARG A 521 2.19 4.47 -10.85
N ASN A 522 1.76 3.22 -10.97
CA ASN A 522 2.25 2.20 -11.91
C ASN A 522 1.39 2.06 -13.17
N ILE A 523 0.37 2.90 -13.36
CA ILE A 523 -0.45 2.96 -14.57
C ILE A 523 -0.17 4.29 -15.26
N LYS A 524 0.20 4.24 -16.55
CA LYS A 524 0.28 5.42 -17.40
C LYS A 524 -0.93 5.44 -18.33
N VAL A 525 -1.75 6.48 -18.23
CA VAL A 525 -2.97 6.58 -19.05
C VAL A 525 -2.70 7.42 -20.30
N VAL A 526 -3.09 6.89 -21.47
CA VAL A 526 -3.03 7.57 -22.76
C VAL A 526 -4.44 7.79 -23.28
N ALA A 527 -4.85 9.05 -23.40
CA ALA A 527 -6.15 9.41 -23.94
C ALA A 527 -6.11 9.43 -25.47
N ILE A 528 -7.07 8.80 -26.13
CA ILE A 528 -7.18 8.71 -27.59
C ILE A 528 -8.50 9.39 -28.00
N GLY A 529 -8.43 10.56 -28.64
CA GLY A 529 -9.62 11.34 -28.94
C GLY A 529 -9.33 12.81 -29.24
N PRO A 530 -10.36 13.68 -29.26
CA PRO A 530 -10.19 15.07 -29.65
C PRO A 530 -9.22 15.79 -28.71
N LYS A 531 -8.56 16.82 -29.24
CA LYS A 531 -7.67 17.65 -28.46
C LYS A 531 -8.42 18.27 -27.27
N CYS A 532 -7.92 18.06 -26.07
CA CYS A 532 -8.51 18.48 -24.82
C CYS A 532 -7.44 18.97 -23.84
N THR A 533 -7.84 19.75 -22.84
CA THR A 533 -6.95 20.23 -21.79
C THR A 533 -6.88 19.20 -20.67
N THR A 534 -5.77 18.47 -20.56
CA THR A 534 -5.53 17.45 -19.53
C THR A 534 -4.02 17.33 -19.25
N SER A 535 -3.68 16.75 -18.10
CA SER A 535 -2.29 16.36 -17.76
C SER A 535 -1.86 15.04 -18.41
N LEU A 536 -2.80 14.30 -19.01
CA LEU A 536 -2.55 13.01 -19.65
C LEU A 536 -1.88 13.18 -21.03
N THR A 537 -1.23 12.11 -21.50
CA THR A 537 -0.77 12.06 -22.89
C THR A 537 -1.99 11.88 -23.80
N VAL A 538 -2.20 12.80 -24.73
CA VAL A 538 -3.31 12.75 -25.68
C VAL A 538 -2.78 12.39 -27.08
N VAL A 539 -3.38 11.38 -27.70
CA VAL A 539 -3.22 11.06 -29.12
C VAL A 539 -4.49 11.52 -29.84
N GLU A 540 -4.34 12.48 -30.73
CA GLU A 540 -5.46 13.17 -31.36
C GLU A 540 -6.23 12.25 -32.33
N ALA A 541 -7.55 12.16 -32.14
CA ALA A 541 -8.50 11.51 -33.04
C ALA A 541 -9.83 12.27 -33.01
N ASN A 542 -10.37 12.66 -34.15
CA ASN A 542 -11.54 13.53 -34.22
C ASN A 542 -12.85 12.78 -34.59
N THR A 543 -12.77 11.47 -34.84
CA THR A 543 -13.94 10.61 -35.12
C THR A 543 -13.84 9.27 -34.38
N GLU A 544 -14.96 8.59 -34.16
CA GLU A 544 -14.99 7.27 -33.51
C GLU A 544 -14.21 6.20 -34.30
N GLU A 545 -14.27 6.26 -35.64
CA GLU A 545 -13.51 5.39 -36.53
C GLU A 545 -12.00 5.62 -36.42
N GLU A 546 -11.58 6.90 -36.36
CA GLU A 546 -10.18 7.27 -36.24
C GLU A 546 -9.59 6.85 -34.89
N GLN A 547 -10.30 7.06 -33.77
CA GLN A 547 -9.79 6.64 -32.45
C GLN A 547 -9.63 5.12 -32.34
N HIS A 548 -10.52 4.33 -32.97
CA HIS A 548 -10.41 2.87 -32.98
C HIS A 548 -9.23 2.41 -33.82
N LYS A 549 -9.02 3.01 -34.99
CA LYS A 549 -7.84 2.72 -35.81
C LYS A 549 -6.54 3.04 -35.06
N ILE A 550 -6.47 4.21 -34.42
CA ILE A 550 -5.29 4.60 -33.62
C ILE A 550 -5.11 3.67 -32.42
N MET A 551 -6.18 3.31 -31.71
CA MET A 551 -6.14 2.34 -30.62
C MET A 551 -5.51 1.01 -31.08
N GLU A 552 -5.95 0.47 -32.21
CA GLU A 552 -5.40 -0.78 -32.77
C GLU A 552 -3.92 -0.63 -33.16
N GLU A 553 -3.54 0.48 -33.80
CA GLU A 553 -2.14 0.77 -34.15
C GLU A 553 -1.24 0.89 -32.90
N LEU A 554 -1.73 1.50 -31.82
CA LEU A 554 -1.00 1.65 -30.56
C LEU A 554 -0.84 0.30 -29.83
N LEU A 555 -1.88 -0.55 -29.84
CA LEU A 555 -1.82 -1.91 -29.30
C LEU A 555 -0.84 -2.78 -30.12
N GLN A 556 -0.93 -2.77 -31.44
CA GLN A 556 -0.05 -3.56 -32.32
C GLN A 556 1.42 -3.13 -32.24
N SER A 557 1.68 -1.83 -32.03
CA SER A 557 3.03 -1.31 -31.87
C SER A 557 3.61 -1.44 -30.46
N GLY A 558 2.82 -1.91 -29.49
CA GLY A 558 3.22 -2.01 -28.08
C GLY A 558 3.43 -0.65 -27.39
N LYS A 559 2.84 0.42 -27.94
CA LYS A 559 2.86 1.75 -27.31
C LYS A 559 1.86 1.87 -26.15
N ILE A 560 0.83 1.04 -26.18
CA ILE A 560 -0.08 0.78 -25.06
C ILE A 560 -0.20 -0.73 -24.90
N ASP A 561 -0.30 -1.20 -23.67
CA ASP A 561 -0.37 -2.62 -23.31
C ASP A 561 -1.81 -3.14 -23.27
N ALA A 562 -2.76 -2.25 -22.98
CA ALA A 562 -4.19 -2.52 -22.97
C ALA A 562 -4.99 -1.26 -23.33
N CYS A 563 -6.27 -1.41 -23.65
CA CYS A 563 -7.16 -0.28 -23.91
C CYS A 563 -8.56 -0.45 -23.31
N VAL A 564 -9.17 0.68 -22.93
CA VAL A 564 -10.59 0.78 -22.54
C VAL A 564 -11.36 1.55 -23.62
N THR A 565 -12.47 0.99 -24.09
CA THR A 565 -13.35 1.63 -25.08
C THR A 565 -14.83 1.34 -24.85
N MET A 566 -15.71 2.19 -25.38
CA MET A 566 -17.16 2.16 -25.13
C MET A 566 -17.87 1.11 -25.98
N HIS A 567 -17.29 0.80 -27.14
CA HIS A 567 -17.75 -0.26 -28.01
C HIS A 567 -16.60 -0.75 -28.87
N TYR A 568 -16.59 -2.04 -29.18
CA TYR A 568 -15.64 -2.67 -30.08
C TYR A 568 -16.27 -3.91 -30.70
N SER A 569 -16.02 -4.14 -31.99
CA SER A 569 -16.58 -5.30 -32.71
C SER A 569 -15.62 -6.48 -32.60
N PHE A 570 -15.84 -7.33 -31.59
CA PHE A 570 -15.06 -8.55 -31.44
C PHE A 570 -15.40 -9.60 -32.50
N PRO A 571 -14.40 -10.40 -32.96
CA PRO A 571 -14.65 -11.51 -33.87
C PRO A 571 -15.48 -12.62 -33.19
N LEU A 572 -16.13 -13.46 -34.00
CA LEU A 572 -16.83 -14.65 -33.50
C LEU A 572 -15.85 -15.55 -32.74
N GLY A 573 -16.27 -16.02 -31.56
CA GLY A 573 -15.41 -16.80 -30.66
C GLY A 573 -14.84 -16.00 -29.50
N VAL A 574 -15.00 -14.67 -29.51
CA VAL A 574 -14.59 -13.78 -28.42
C VAL A 574 -15.81 -13.28 -27.63
N THR A 575 -15.67 -13.27 -26.32
CA THR A 575 -16.69 -12.83 -25.35
C THR A 575 -16.03 -11.96 -24.29
N THR A 576 -16.79 -11.16 -23.57
CA THR A 576 -16.25 -10.31 -22.50
C THR A 576 -16.57 -10.84 -21.10
N ILE A 577 -15.67 -10.63 -20.15
CA ILE A 577 -15.79 -11.07 -18.76
C ILE A 577 -15.77 -9.86 -17.83
N GLY A 578 -16.94 -9.40 -17.38
CA GLY A 578 -17.04 -8.18 -16.59
C GLY A 578 -16.78 -8.41 -15.10
N ARG A 579 -16.30 -7.38 -14.41
CA ARG A 579 -16.02 -7.39 -12.97
C ARG A 579 -16.94 -6.39 -12.28
N VAL A 580 -17.77 -6.90 -11.37
CA VAL A 580 -18.80 -6.15 -10.65
C VAL A 580 -18.60 -6.25 -9.15
N ILE A 581 -19.22 -5.33 -8.41
CA ILE A 581 -19.25 -5.35 -6.95
C ILE A 581 -20.64 -5.80 -6.50
N ALA A 582 -20.69 -6.86 -5.71
CA ALA A 582 -21.92 -7.42 -5.16
C ALA A 582 -22.47 -6.49 -4.06
N PRO A 583 -23.70 -5.97 -4.18
CA PRO A 583 -24.21 -4.90 -3.31
C PRO A 583 -24.44 -5.34 -1.86
N ALA A 584 -24.69 -6.62 -1.60
CA ALA A 584 -24.98 -7.09 -0.23
C ALA A 584 -23.72 -7.34 0.60
N SER A 585 -22.58 -7.65 -0.04
CA SER A 585 -21.34 -8.04 0.65
C SER A 585 -20.17 -7.10 0.38
N GLY A 586 -20.24 -6.27 -0.66
CA GLY A 586 -19.12 -5.50 -1.17
C GLY A 586 -18.04 -6.36 -1.87
N ARG A 587 -18.25 -7.68 -2.00
CA ARG A 587 -17.30 -8.57 -2.69
C ARG A 587 -17.32 -8.31 -4.19
N GLU A 588 -16.18 -8.47 -4.81
CA GLU A 588 -16.08 -8.48 -6.26
C GLU A 588 -16.44 -9.86 -6.83
N MET A 589 -17.01 -9.86 -8.03
CA MET A 589 -17.43 -11.07 -8.75
C MET A 589 -17.27 -10.85 -10.26
N LEU A 590 -16.86 -11.88 -10.98
CA LEU A 590 -16.80 -11.89 -12.44
C LEU A 590 -18.12 -12.42 -13.03
N ILE A 591 -18.57 -11.81 -14.13
CA ILE A 591 -19.73 -12.27 -14.91
C ILE A 591 -19.24 -12.78 -16.26
N ALA A 592 -19.47 -14.06 -16.53
CA ALA A 592 -19.03 -14.77 -17.72
C ALA A 592 -20.26 -15.25 -18.53
N SER A 593 -20.83 -14.49 -19.47
CA SER A 593 -20.29 -13.32 -20.19
C SER A 593 -21.22 -12.10 -20.17
N THR A 594 -20.68 -10.91 -20.46
CA THR A 594 -21.38 -9.60 -20.40
C THR A 594 -21.70 -9.00 -21.79
N THR A 595 -20.94 -9.36 -22.82
CA THR A 595 -21.22 -9.11 -24.25
C THR A 595 -20.33 -10.01 -25.13
N GLY A 596 -20.65 -10.14 -26.42
CA GLY A 596 -19.96 -11.01 -27.37
C GLY A 596 -20.50 -12.45 -27.41
N MET A 597 -19.88 -13.27 -28.24
CA MET A 597 -20.35 -14.62 -28.55
C MET A 597 -19.17 -15.59 -28.75
N SER A 598 -18.89 -16.42 -27.74
CA SER A 598 -17.82 -17.44 -27.77
C SER A 598 -18.17 -18.69 -28.59
N ALA A 599 -19.46 -18.93 -28.86
CA ALA A 599 -19.97 -19.99 -29.74
C ALA A 599 -21.38 -19.65 -30.25
N SER A 600 -21.78 -20.23 -31.39
CA SER A 600 -23.10 -20.02 -31.99
C SER A 600 -24.27 -20.65 -31.21
N ASN A 601 -24.01 -21.69 -30.42
CA ASN A 601 -24.98 -22.33 -29.55
C ASN A 601 -24.83 -21.81 -28.10
N ARG A 602 -25.94 -21.42 -27.46
CA ARG A 602 -25.97 -20.83 -26.12
C ARG A 602 -25.27 -21.70 -25.07
N THR A 603 -25.59 -22.98 -24.98
CA THR A 603 -25.01 -23.88 -23.97
C THR A 603 -23.52 -24.10 -24.21
N LYS A 604 -23.10 -24.25 -25.47
CA LYS A 604 -21.67 -24.31 -25.84
C LYS A 604 -20.94 -23.01 -25.50
N ALA A 605 -21.61 -21.87 -25.68
CA ALA A 605 -21.05 -20.57 -25.32
C ALA A 605 -20.88 -20.46 -23.80
N MET A 606 -21.90 -20.81 -23.02
CA MET A 606 -21.82 -20.80 -21.54
C MET A 606 -20.74 -21.75 -21.01
N HIS A 607 -20.58 -22.95 -21.61
CA HIS A 607 -19.49 -23.86 -21.29
C HIS A 607 -18.13 -23.19 -21.50
N LYS A 608 -17.90 -22.61 -22.68
CA LYS A 608 -16.64 -21.89 -22.98
C LYS A 608 -16.44 -20.67 -22.07
N ASN A 609 -17.51 -19.95 -21.77
CA ASN A 609 -17.46 -18.76 -20.91
C ASN A 609 -17.03 -19.13 -19.49
N ALA A 610 -17.39 -20.30 -18.98
CA ALA A 610 -16.90 -20.78 -17.68
C ALA A 610 -15.36 -20.88 -17.66
N VAL A 611 -14.78 -21.53 -18.67
CA VAL A 611 -13.31 -21.69 -18.81
C VAL A 611 -12.63 -20.33 -18.99
N LEU A 612 -13.18 -19.46 -19.84
CA LEU A 612 -12.67 -18.10 -20.07
C LEU A 612 -12.76 -17.24 -18.80
N GLY A 613 -13.85 -17.35 -18.03
CA GLY A 613 -14.02 -16.67 -16.76
C GLY A 613 -13.03 -17.14 -15.70
N VAL A 614 -12.74 -18.45 -15.64
CA VAL A 614 -11.67 -19.02 -14.81
C VAL A 614 -10.31 -18.48 -15.21
N ALA A 615 -10.02 -18.33 -16.51
CA ALA A 615 -8.77 -17.75 -16.99
C ALA A 615 -8.60 -16.29 -16.53
N VAL A 616 -9.65 -15.47 -16.67
CA VAL A 616 -9.64 -14.07 -16.18
C VAL A 616 -9.51 -14.00 -14.66
N ALA A 617 -10.18 -14.87 -13.91
CA ALA A 617 -10.05 -14.94 -12.46
C ALA A 617 -8.62 -15.30 -12.03
N LYS A 618 -7.98 -16.26 -12.71
CA LYS A 618 -6.57 -16.63 -12.48
C LYS A 618 -5.62 -15.48 -12.83
N ALA A 619 -5.88 -14.75 -13.92
CA ALA A 619 -5.13 -13.55 -14.27
C ALA A 619 -5.25 -12.45 -13.20
N LEU A 620 -6.39 -12.36 -12.49
CA LEU A 620 -6.58 -11.50 -11.32
C LEU A 620 -5.93 -12.04 -10.03
N GLY A 621 -5.20 -13.16 -10.08
CA GLY A 621 -4.52 -13.75 -8.93
C GLY A 621 -5.40 -14.70 -8.10
N ILE A 622 -6.61 -15.04 -8.55
CA ILE A 622 -7.44 -16.05 -7.90
C ILE A 622 -7.00 -17.44 -8.38
N GLU A 623 -6.10 -18.09 -7.63
CA GLU A 623 -5.50 -19.38 -8.04
C GLU A 623 -6.54 -20.49 -8.28
N GLN A 624 -7.59 -20.51 -7.46
CA GLN A 624 -8.60 -21.56 -7.40
C GLN A 624 -10.02 -20.95 -7.41
N PRO A 625 -10.44 -20.31 -8.51
CA PRO A 625 -11.68 -19.54 -8.55
C PRO A 625 -12.90 -20.46 -8.45
N THR A 626 -13.87 -20.04 -7.63
CA THR A 626 -15.15 -20.72 -7.50
C THR A 626 -16.11 -20.33 -8.62
N VAL A 627 -16.74 -21.32 -9.24
CA VAL A 627 -17.63 -21.16 -10.39
C VAL A 627 -19.07 -21.49 -9.98
N GLY A 628 -19.97 -20.55 -10.27
CA GLY A 628 -21.42 -20.73 -10.15
C GLY A 628 -22.10 -20.49 -11.49
N ILE A 629 -23.24 -21.15 -11.75
CA ILE A 629 -24.00 -20.96 -12.99
C ILE A 629 -25.32 -20.30 -12.62
N LEU A 630 -25.60 -19.12 -13.19
CA LEU A 630 -26.88 -18.46 -12.96
C LEU A 630 -28.02 -19.34 -13.48
N ASN A 631 -29.10 -19.45 -12.72
CA ASN A 631 -30.28 -20.24 -13.07
C ASN A 631 -31.09 -19.59 -14.21
N VAL A 632 -30.53 -19.64 -15.42
CA VAL A 632 -31.14 -19.23 -16.69
C VAL A 632 -31.33 -20.45 -17.60
N ASP A 633 -31.98 -20.24 -18.73
CA ASP A 633 -32.16 -21.28 -19.74
C ASP A 633 -30.81 -21.87 -20.20
N GLY A 634 -30.73 -23.20 -20.27
CA GLY A 634 -29.50 -23.94 -20.56
C GLY A 634 -28.56 -24.19 -19.37
N ALA A 635 -28.82 -23.62 -18.18
CA ALA A 635 -27.91 -23.72 -17.02
C ALA A 635 -27.63 -25.17 -16.58
N LEU A 636 -28.66 -26.02 -16.49
CA LEU A 636 -28.51 -27.44 -16.11
C LEU A 636 -27.71 -28.22 -17.15
N THR A 637 -27.88 -27.92 -18.44
CA THR A 637 -27.14 -28.56 -19.51
C THR A 637 -25.67 -28.11 -19.49
N THR A 638 -25.42 -26.83 -19.22
CA THR A 638 -24.07 -26.30 -19.02
C THR A 638 -23.41 -26.95 -17.80
N GLU A 639 -24.11 -27.10 -16.67
CA GLU A 639 -23.59 -27.79 -15.49
C GLU A 639 -23.17 -29.23 -15.82
N ARG A 640 -24.04 -30.01 -16.48
CA ARG A 640 -23.72 -31.38 -16.91
C ARG A 640 -22.48 -31.42 -17.80
N SER A 641 -22.41 -30.53 -18.78
CA SER A 641 -21.27 -30.44 -19.70
C SER A 641 -19.96 -30.08 -19.00
N LEU A 642 -19.99 -29.18 -18.02
CA LEU A 642 -18.81 -28.83 -17.21
C LEU A 642 -18.41 -29.96 -16.26
N ARG A 643 -19.38 -30.70 -15.71
CA ARG A 643 -19.16 -31.91 -14.91
C ARG A 643 -18.54 -33.05 -15.73
N GLU A 644 -18.87 -33.14 -17.01
CA GLU A 644 -18.21 -34.06 -17.95
C GLU A 644 -16.76 -33.66 -18.18
N LEU A 645 -16.49 -32.37 -18.39
CA LEU A 645 -15.14 -31.82 -18.50
C LEU A 645 -14.30 -32.10 -17.23
N GLU A 646 -14.91 -32.04 -16.04
CA GLU A 646 -14.25 -32.45 -14.79
C GLU A 646 -13.84 -33.93 -14.78
N LYS A 647 -14.72 -34.82 -15.25
CA LYS A 647 -14.42 -36.26 -15.33
C LYS A 647 -13.29 -36.56 -16.30
N GLU A 648 -13.12 -35.73 -17.31
CA GLU A 648 -12.02 -35.82 -18.27
C GLU A 648 -10.71 -35.28 -17.67
N GLY A 649 -10.75 -34.54 -16.55
CA GLY A 649 -9.57 -34.14 -15.77
C GLY A 649 -9.37 -32.62 -15.62
N TYR A 650 -10.35 -31.81 -16.01
CA TYR A 650 -10.28 -30.35 -15.85
C TYR A 650 -10.83 -29.94 -14.48
N THR A 651 -10.00 -29.37 -13.61
CA THR A 651 -10.43 -29.03 -12.25
C THR A 651 -11.30 -27.76 -12.24
N LEU A 652 -12.55 -27.90 -11.80
CA LEU A 652 -13.47 -26.79 -11.49
C LEU A 652 -13.78 -26.77 -9.99
N ASN A 653 -13.65 -25.61 -9.37
CA ASN A 653 -14.09 -25.42 -7.98
C ASN A 653 -15.52 -24.87 -8.02
N TRP A 654 -16.47 -25.60 -7.46
CA TRP A 654 -17.87 -25.19 -7.49
C TRP A 654 -18.20 -24.29 -6.31
N ALA A 655 -18.82 -23.15 -6.61
CA ALA A 655 -19.42 -22.31 -5.59
C ALA A 655 -20.67 -22.98 -5.00
N GLN A 656 -20.99 -22.64 -3.76
CA GLN A 656 -22.19 -23.13 -3.07
C GLN A 656 -23.22 -22.01 -2.97
N SER A 657 -24.40 -22.22 -3.52
CA SER A 657 -25.53 -21.31 -3.32
C SER A 657 -25.88 -21.21 -1.84
N SER A 658 -26.39 -20.05 -1.42
CA SER A 658 -26.88 -19.76 -0.06
C SER A 658 -28.09 -20.60 0.40
N ARG A 659 -28.56 -21.52 -0.45
CA ARG A 659 -29.59 -22.53 -0.10
C ARG A 659 -29.03 -23.61 0.83
N ALA A 660 -29.93 -24.29 1.54
CA ALA A 660 -29.59 -25.44 2.37
C ALA A 660 -29.04 -26.66 1.58
N ASP A 661 -29.24 -26.70 0.25
CA ASP A 661 -28.77 -27.78 -0.63
C ASP A 661 -27.36 -27.52 -1.22
N GLY A 662 -26.81 -26.30 -1.10
CA GLY A 662 -25.44 -25.96 -1.50
C GLY A 662 -25.09 -26.15 -2.98
N GLN A 663 -26.07 -26.12 -3.89
CA GLN A 663 -25.86 -26.43 -5.30
C GLN A 663 -25.07 -25.34 -6.05
N ALA A 664 -24.44 -25.73 -7.18
CA ALA A 664 -23.70 -24.85 -8.09
C ALA A 664 -24.59 -23.90 -8.92
N ILE A 665 -25.90 -24.17 -8.97
CA ILE A 665 -26.89 -23.33 -9.66
C ILE A 665 -27.29 -22.15 -8.77
N MET A 666 -26.93 -20.95 -9.21
CA MET A 666 -27.04 -19.68 -8.49
C MET A 666 -28.39 -18.99 -8.76
N ARG A 667 -28.97 -18.35 -7.73
CA ARG A 667 -30.15 -17.49 -7.83
C ARG A 667 -29.78 -16.01 -7.83
N GLY A 668 -30.75 -15.14 -8.11
CA GLY A 668 -30.56 -13.67 -8.01
C GLY A 668 -29.97 -13.21 -6.67
N ASN A 669 -30.37 -13.82 -5.55
CA ASN A 669 -29.79 -13.49 -4.23
C ASN A 669 -28.29 -13.80 -4.14
N ASP A 670 -27.83 -14.88 -4.79
CA ASP A 670 -26.42 -15.25 -4.82
C ASP A 670 -25.60 -14.24 -5.64
N VAL A 671 -26.20 -13.65 -6.68
CA VAL A 671 -25.61 -12.54 -7.44
C VAL A 671 -25.42 -11.31 -6.56
N LEU A 672 -26.44 -10.96 -5.75
CA LEU A 672 -26.38 -9.80 -4.84
C LEU A 672 -25.37 -10.02 -3.70
N ALA A 673 -25.21 -11.27 -3.25
CA ALA A 673 -24.27 -11.65 -2.20
C ALA A 673 -22.83 -11.85 -2.70
N GLY A 674 -22.62 -12.09 -4.00
CA GLY A 674 -21.31 -12.46 -4.54
C GLY A 674 -20.87 -13.85 -4.06
N SER A 675 -21.76 -14.85 -4.18
CA SER A 675 -21.53 -16.21 -3.66
C SER A 675 -20.49 -17.03 -4.44
N CYS A 676 -20.02 -16.54 -5.59
CA CYS A 676 -19.00 -17.17 -6.44
C CYS A 676 -18.01 -16.14 -6.95
N ASP A 677 -16.81 -16.58 -7.34
CA ASP A 677 -15.83 -15.70 -7.99
C ASP A 677 -16.16 -15.50 -9.48
N VAL A 678 -16.66 -16.54 -10.15
CA VAL A 678 -17.09 -16.53 -11.56
C VAL A 678 -18.55 -16.97 -11.67
N LEU A 679 -19.43 -16.04 -12.08
CA LEU A 679 -20.83 -16.31 -12.37
C LEU A 679 -21.05 -16.52 -13.88
N VAL A 680 -21.35 -17.75 -14.27
CA VAL A 680 -21.59 -18.14 -15.66
C VAL A 680 -23.04 -17.85 -16.05
N THR A 681 -23.24 -17.15 -17.17
CA THR A 681 -24.56 -16.82 -17.73
C THR A 681 -24.46 -16.53 -19.23
N ASP A 682 -25.60 -16.39 -19.91
CA ASP A 682 -25.65 -15.99 -21.31
C ASP A 682 -25.41 -14.47 -21.45
N SER A 683 -24.84 -14.05 -22.59
CA SER A 683 -24.36 -12.68 -22.78
C SER A 683 -25.44 -11.61 -22.59
N LEU A 684 -26.70 -11.92 -22.93
CA LEU A 684 -27.81 -10.98 -22.76
C LEU A 684 -28.10 -10.74 -21.28
N THR A 685 -28.20 -11.81 -20.49
CA THR A 685 -28.44 -11.72 -19.05
C THR A 685 -27.26 -11.05 -18.35
N GLY A 686 -26.03 -11.42 -18.68
CA GLY A 686 -24.84 -10.79 -18.10
C GLY A 686 -24.74 -9.29 -18.40
N ASN A 687 -25.14 -8.85 -19.60
CA ASN A 687 -25.22 -7.43 -19.94
C ASN A 687 -26.16 -6.66 -19.00
N ILE A 688 -27.34 -7.21 -18.73
CA ILE A 688 -28.33 -6.63 -17.83
C ILE A 688 -27.79 -6.57 -16.40
N LEU A 689 -27.14 -7.65 -15.94
CA LEU A 689 -26.60 -7.72 -14.58
C LEU A 689 -25.51 -6.68 -14.33
N VAL A 690 -24.56 -6.50 -15.25
CA VAL A 690 -23.53 -5.45 -15.12
C VAL A 690 -24.19 -4.07 -15.00
N LYS A 691 -25.12 -3.74 -15.91
CA LYS A 691 -25.85 -2.46 -15.87
C LYS A 691 -26.56 -2.23 -14.55
N MET A 692 -27.31 -3.23 -14.11
CA MET A 692 -28.09 -3.13 -12.87
C MET A 692 -27.21 -2.95 -11.64
N LEU A 693 -26.12 -3.71 -11.53
CA LEU A 693 -25.22 -3.65 -10.38
C LEU A 693 -24.41 -2.35 -10.38
N SER A 694 -23.93 -1.91 -11.56
CA SER A 694 -23.08 -0.74 -11.68
C SER A 694 -23.83 0.60 -11.59
N ALA A 695 -25.12 0.64 -11.93
CA ALA A 695 -25.96 1.83 -11.83
C ALA A 695 -26.99 1.77 -10.69
N LEU A 696 -26.86 0.81 -9.77
CA LEU A 696 -27.83 0.58 -8.68
C LEU A 696 -28.10 1.85 -7.86
N ASN A 697 -27.04 2.58 -7.51
CA ASN A 697 -27.11 3.76 -6.64
C ASN A 697 -27.60 5.03 -7.36
N THR A 698 -27.75 4.99 -8.68
CA THR A 698 -28.09 6.17 -9.50
C THR A 698 -29.46 6.04 -10.15
N GLY A 699 -30.20 4.98 -9.83
CA GLY A 699 -31.49 4.68 -10.47
C GLY A 699 -31.37 4.33 -11.94
N GLY A 700 -30.19 3.87 -12.40
CA GLY A 700 -29.96 3.47 -13.80
C GLY A 700 -29.47 4.58 -14.73
N GLY A 701 -29.35 5.83 -14.27
CA GLY A 701 -28.99 6.97 -15.12
C GLY A 701 -27.51 7.06 -15.49
N ILE A 702 -26.61 6.54 -14.64
CA ILE A 702 -25.17 6.53 -14.86
C ILE A 702 -24.53 5.41 -14.05
N GLU A 703 -23.62 4.64 -14.64
CA GLU A 703 -22.91 3.58 -13.90
C GLU A 703 -21.81 4.23 -13.05
N THR A 704 -21.81 4.00 -11.73
CA THR A 704 -20.88 4.63 -10.77
C THR A 704 -20.10 3.64 -9.92
N VAL A 705 -20.36 2.34 -10.04
CA VAL A 705 -19.72 1.29 -9.24
C VAL A 705 -19.28 0.14 -10.15
N GLY A 706 -18.08 -0.40 -9.93
CA GLY A 706 -17.53 -1.55 -10.67
C GLY A 706 -16.48 -1.18 -11.72
N TYR A 707 -16.18 -2.13 -12.60
CA TYR A 707 -14.99 -2.11 -13.46
C TYR A 707 -15.33 -2.27 -14.96
N GLY A 708 -16.59 -2.03 -15.32
CA GLY A 708 -17.09 -2.18 -16.68
C GLY A 708 -17.40 -3.63 -17.07
N TYR A 709 -17.50 -3.85 -18.37
CA TYR A 709 -17.91 -5.11 -19.00
C TYR A 709 -16.71 -6.04 -19.23
N GLY A 710 -15.50 -5.52 -19.02
CA GLY A 710 -14.25 -6.28 -18.94
C GLY A 710 -13.61 -6.63 -20.28
N PRO A 711 -12.51 -7.40 -20.26
CA PRO A 711 -11.71 -7.71 -21.44
C PRO A 711 -12.44 -8.66 -22.39
N GLY A 712 -12.25 -8.45 -23.69
CA GLY A 712 -12.54 -9.47 -24.70
C GLY A 712 -11.55 -10.63 -24.61
N VAL A 713 -12.06 -11.85 -24.45
CA VAL A 713 -11.28 -13.08 -24.35
C VAL A 713 -11.86 -14.17 -25.25
N GLY A 714 -10.98 -14.93 -25.89
CA GLY A 714 -11.35 -16.01 -26.81
C GLY A 714 -10.12 -16.68 -27.39
N GLU A 715 -10.33 -17.81 -28.07
CA GLU A 715 -9.24 -18.57 -28.66
C GLU A 715 -8.51 -17.76 -29.75
N GLY A 716 -7.19 -17.60 -29.59
CA GLY A 716 -6.34 -16.88 -30.54
C GLY A 716 -6.47 -15.36 -30.51
N PHE A 717 -7.28 -14.79 -29.60
CA PHE A 717 -7.41 -13.34 -29.43
C PHE A 717 -6.33 -12.82 -28.47
N THR A 718 -5.51 -11.87 -28.94
CA THR A 718 -4.28 -11.46 -28.22
C THR A 718 -4.30 -10.04 -27.68
N SER A 719 -5.24 -9.20 -28.09
CA SER A 719 -5.33 -7.81 -27.62
C SER A 719 -6.14 -7.71 -26.33
N ILE A 720 -5.70 -6.86 -25.40
CA ILE A 720 -6.41 -6.60 -24.15
C ILE A 720 -7.28 -5.35 -24.33
N ILE A 721 -8.55 -5.57 -24.66
CA ILE A 721 -9.53 -4.50 -24.91
C ILE A 721 -10.69 -4.67 -23.94
N ASN A 722 -10.81 -3.75 -22.99
CA ASN A 722 -11.87 -3.70 -22.00
C ASN A 722 -13.03 -2.83 -22.51
N ILE A 723 -14.25 -3.32 -22.30
CA ILE A 723 -15.47 -2.58 -22.66
C ILE A 723 -16.05 -1.86 -21.45
N VAL A 724 -16.45 -0.60 -21.65
CA VAL A 724 -17.33 0.16 -20.76
C VAL A 724 -18.62 0.52 -21.48
N SER A 725 -19.69 0.83 -20.74
CA SER A 725 -20.92 1.33 -21.35
C SER A 725 -20.75 2.78 -21.79
N ARG A 726 -21.53 3.21 -22.78
CA ARG A 726 -21.67 4.65 -23.08
C ARG A 726 -22.24 5.44 -21.90
N ALA A 727 -22.95 4.77 -20.98
CA ALA A 727 -23.49 5.35 -19.77
C ALA A 727 -22.54 5.23 -18.55
N SER A 728 -21.31 4.75 -18.73
CA SER A 728 -20.34 4.63 -17.64
C SER A 728 -19.82 5.99 -17.18
N GLY A 729 -19.90 6.26 -15.88
CA GLY A 729 -19.29 7.43 -15.26
C GLY A 729 -17.81 7.23 -14.93
N ALA A 730 -17.15 8.33 -14.56
CA ALA A 730 -15.72 8.38 -14.26
C ALA A 730 -15.23 7.30 -13.27
N PRO A 731 -15.95 6.94 -12.19
CA PRO A 731 -15.50 5.88 -11.28
C PRO A 731 -15.41 4.51 -11.95
N VAL A 732 -16.36 4.17 -12.83
CA VAL A 732 -16.38 2.88 -13.55
C VAL A 732 -15.30 2.87 -14.63
N ILE A 733 -15.10 3.99 -15.32
CA ILE A 733 -14.02 4.14 -16.30
C ILE A 733 -12.66 3.98 -15.61
N ALA A 734 -12.47 4.58 -14.45
CA ALA A 734 -11.24 4.42 -13.68
C ALA A 734 -11.01 2.96 -13.26
N GLY A 735 -12.06 2.28 -12.78
CA GLY A 735 -11.99 0.84 -12.47
C GLY A 735 -11.71 -0.01 -13.71
N ALA A 736 -12.28 0.32 -14.86
CA ALA A 736 -12.02 -0.41 -16.11
C ALA A 736 -10.56 -0.26 -16.59
N ILE A 737 -9.95 0.91 -16.38
CA ILE A 737 -8.52 1.16 -16.66
C ILE A 737 -7.63 0.34 -15.73
N GLU A 738 -7.95 0.31 -14.44
CA GLU A 738 -7.27 -0.54 -13.46
C GLU A 738 -7.38 -2.02 -13.85
N PHE A 739 -8.59 -2.49 -14.19
CA PHE A 739 -8.80 -3.86 -14.63
C PHE A 739 -8.05 -4.19 -15.92
N ALA A 740 -7.98 -3.26 -16.88
CA ALA A 740 -7.18 -3.43 -18.10
C ALA A 740 -5.68 -3.53 -17.78
N ALA A 741 -5.19 -2.72 -16.84
CA ALA A 741 -3.79 -2.79 -16.39
C ALA A 741 -3.49 -4.14 -15.72
N ASP A 742 -4.37 -4.63 -14.85
CA ASP A 742 -4.21 -5.95 -14.21
C ASP A 742 -4.09 -7.07 -15.24
N MET A 743 -4.92 -7.03 -16.29
CA MET A 743 -4.88 -8.02 -17.39
C MET A 743 -3.59 -7.96 -18.20
N ALA A 744 -3.06 -6.75 -18.42
CA ALA A 744 -1.77 -6.57 -19.09
C ALA A 744 -0.61 -7.10 -18.25
N LYS A 745 -0.57 -6.78 -16.95
CA LYS A 745 0.44 -7.29 -16.01
C LYS A 745 0.46 -8.81 -15.97
N ALA A 746 -0.72 -9.43 -15.98
CA ALA A 746 -0.86 -10.88 -15.90
C ALA A 746 -0.63 -11.61 -17.24
N ASN A 747 -0.38 -10.88 -18.33
CA ASN A 747 -0.34 -11.43 -19.70
C ASN A 747 -1.58 -12.30 -20.00
N LEU A 748 -2.77 -11.70 -19.84
CA LEU A 748 -4.06 -12.39 -20.01
C LEU A 748 -4.15 -13.29 -21.25
N PRO A 749 -3.67 -12.90 -22.46
CA PRO A 749 -3.72 -13.77 -23.64
C PRO A 749 -3.03 -15.12 -23.43
N GLN A 750 -1.90 -15.13 -22.72
CA GLN A 750 -1.19 -16.37 -22.39
C GLN A 750 -2.00 -17.20 -21.40
N VAL A 751 -2.54 -16.60 -20.34
CA VAL A 751 -3.36 -17.30 -19.34
C VAL A 751 -4.59 -17.95 -19.99
N VAL A 752 -5.26 -17.22 -20.90
CA VAL A 752 -6.40 -17.73 -21.66
C VAL A 752 -5.99 -18.91 -22.54
N ALA A 753 -4.87 -18.80 -23.27
CA ALA A 753 -4.37 -19.88 -24.12
C ALA A 753 -4.04 -21.15 -23.31
N GLU A 754 -3.37 -21.00 -22.17
CA GLU A 754 -3.03 -22.10 -21.27
C GLU A 754 -4.27 -22.77 -20.68
N GLU A 755 -5.25 -21.99 -20.26
CA GLU A 755 -6.48 -22.52 -19.66
C GLU A 755 -7.37 -23.22 -20.69
N LEU A 756 -7.50 -22.64 -21.89
CA LEU A 756 -8.18 -23.30 -23.01
C LEU A 756 -7.45 -24.57 -23.46
N ALA A 757 -6.11 -24.59 -23.46
CA ALA A 757 -5.33 -25.78 -23.76
C ALA A 757 -5.60 -26.89 -22.74
N LYS A 758 -5.68 -26.57 -21.44
CA LYS A 758 -6.05 -27.55 -20.39
C LYS A 758 -7.43 -28.14 -20.62
N ALA A 759 -8.42 -27.31 -20.97
CA ALA A 759 -9.76 -27.79 -21.31
C ALA A 759 -9.77 -28.67 -22.58
N LYS A 760 -8.96 -28.32 -23.61
CA LYS A 760 -8.89 -29.04 -24.89
C LYS A 760 -8.01 -30.28 -24.92
N LEU A 761 -7.05 -30.43 -24.00
CA LEU A 761 -6.29 -31.67 -23.78
C LEU A 761 -7.20 -32.85 -23.39
N LEU A 762 -8.44 -32.54 -23.01
CA LEU A 762 -9.42 -33.44 -22.44
C LEU A 762 -10.65 -33.64 -23.36
N GLU A 763 -10.95 -32.68 -24.26
CA GLU A 763 -11.96 -32.80 -25.34
C GLU A 763 -11.68 -33.93 -26.38
N GLN A 764 -10.60 -34.71 -26.27
CA GLN A 764 -10.40 -35.90 -27.12
C GLN A 764 -11.23 -37.09 -26.65
N ARG A 765 -12.57 -36.95 -26.72
CA ARG A 765 -13.54 -37.98 -27.16
C ARG A 765 -14.97 -37.44 -27.07
N ALA A 766 -15.41 -36.71 -28.10
CA ALA A 766 -16.83 -36.72 -28.43
C ALA A 766 -17.13 -37.97 -29.29
N PRO A 767 -18.18 -38.76 -28.98
CA PRO A 767 -18.73 -39.70 -29.95
C PRO A 767 -19.20 -38.89 -31.17
N THR A 768 -18.97 -39.42 -32.36
CA THR A 768 -19.36 -38.84 -33.64
C THR A 768 -20.82 -38.35 -33.59
N ALA A 769 -21.04 -37.05 -33.78
CA ALA A 769 -22.37 -36.50 -34.03
C ALA A 769 -22.99 -37.26 -35.21
N ALA A 770 -24.26 -37.66 -35.08
CA ALA A 770 -24.96 -38.37 -36.13
C ALA A 770 -25.00 -37.50 -37.39
N GLN A 771 -24.58 -38.04 -38.53
CA GLN A 771 -24.59 -37.29 -39.79
C GLN A 771 -26.05 -37.10 -40.23
N LYS A 772 -26.53 -35.85 -40.25
CA LYS A 772 -27.90 -35.52 -40.70
C LYS A 772 -28.11 -36.08 -42.12
N PRO A 773 -29.11 -36.94 -42.38
CA PRO A 773 -29.39 -37.48 -43.70
C PRO A 773 -29.72 -36.35 -44.71
N PRO A 774 -29.68 -36.62 -46.03
CA PRO A 774 -30.05 -35.62 -47.04
C PRO A 774 -31.45 -35.05 -46.79
N ALA A 775 -31.58 -33.72 -46.89
CA ALA A 775 -32.83 -33.03 -46.61
C ALA A 775 -33.97 -33.47 -47.53
N LYS A 776 -35.13 -33.78 -46.93
CA LYS A 776 -36.39 -34.08 -47.63
C LYS A 776 -37.48 -33.11 -47.14
N PRO A 777 -38.52 -32.82 -47.95
CA PRO A 777 -39.68 -32.07 -47.47
C PRO A 777 -40.37 -32.81 -46.31
N VAL A 778 -40.57 -32.11 -45.20
CA VAL A 778 -41.24 -32.64 -44.01
C VAL A 778 -42.56 -31.89 -43.82
N ASP A 779 -43.67 -32.62 -43.79
CA ASP A 779 -45.03 -32.05 -43.70
C ASP A 779 -45.92 -32.79 -42.68
N GLN A 780 -45.39 -33.84 -42.03
CA GLN A 780 -46.07 -34.58 -40.96
C GLN A 780 -45.47 -34.26 -39.61
N GLU A 781 -46.32 -34.01 -38.61
CA GLU A 781 -45.95 -33.70 -37.23
C GLU A 781 -46.16 -34.92 -36.32
N ILE A 782 -45.13 -35.27 -35.53
CA ILE A 782 -45.22 -36.25 -34.44
C ILE A 782 -45.12 -35.49 -33.11
N THR A 783 -46.21 -35.46 -32.36
CA THR A 783 -46.35 -34.82 -31.05
C THR A 783 -46.15 -35.82 -29.90
N GLY A 784 -45.82 -35.36 -28.70
CA GLY A 784 -45.81 -36.19 -27.48
C GLY A 784 -44.41 -36.56 -26.95
N ILE A 785 -43.37 -35.95 -27.51
CA ILE A 785 -41.98 -36.07 -27.04
C ILE A 785 -41.70 -34.92 -26.08
N ASP A 786 -40.95 -35.17 -25.01
CA ASP A 786 -40.56 -34.13 -24.06
C ASP A 786 -39.73 -33.04 -24.76
N VAL A 787 -40.01 -31.77 -24.44
CA VAL A 787 -39.30 -30.61 -25.00
C VAL A 787 -37.79 -30.68 -24.74
N LEU A 788 -37.38 -31.33 -23.65
CA LEU A 788 -35.97 -31.50 -23.27
C LEU A 788 -35.27 -32.60 -24.06
N GLU A 789 -36.01 -33.47 -24.74
CA GLU A 789 -35.47 -34.63 -25.48
C GLU A 789 -35.64 -34.51 -27.00
N ILE A 790 -36.30 -33.45 -27.49
CA ILE A 790 -36.67 -33.32 -28.91
C ILE A 790 -35.46 -33.28 -29.86
N GLU A 791 -34.37 -32.60 -29.49
CA GLU A 791 -33.15 -32.56 -30.31
C GLU A 791 -32.44 -33.92 -30.31
N SER A 792 -32.43 -34.63 -29.16
CA SER A 792 -31.87 -35.97 -29.04
C SER A 792 -32.69 -37.01 -29.82
N ALA A 793 -34.01 -36.86 -29.86
CA ALA A 793 -34.91 -37.69 -30.66
C ALA A 793 -34.65 -37.50 -32.17
N ALA A 794 -34.48 -36.26 -32.64
CA ALA A 794 -34.12 -35.98 -34.02
C ALA A 794 -32.74 -36.57 -34.40
N GLU A 795 -31.74 -36.41 -33.54
CA GLU A 795 -30.40 -36.99 -33.75
C GLU A 795 -30.40 -38.52 -33.72
N ALA A 796 -31.22 -39.16 -32.89
CA ALA A 796 -31.36 -40.61 -32.85
C ALA A 796 -31.97 -41.16 -34.15
N LEU A 797 -32.92 -40.43 -34.73
CA LEU A 797 -33.50 -40.76 -36.05
C LEU A 797 -32.47 -40.62 -37.19
N TRP A 798 -31.58 -39.64 -37.10
CA TRP A 798 -30.49 -39.48 -38.08
C TRP A 798 -29.52 -40.67 -38.08
N LYS A 799 -29.27 -41.28 -36.91
CA LYS A 799 -28.43 -42.50 -36.81
C LYS A 799 -29.05 -43.71 -37.53
N GLU A 800 -30.37 -43.72 -37.66
CA GLU A 800 -31.15 -44.72 -38.40
C GLU A 800 -31.39 -44.31 -39.87
N ASN A 801 -30.70 -43.25 -40.33
CA ASN A 801 -30.80 -42.71 -41.69
C ASN A 801 -32.18 -42.15 -42.06
N ILE A 802 -32.98 -41.74 -41.06
CA ILE A 802 -34.28 -41.09 -41.23
C ILE A 802 -34.09 -39.58 -41.13
N TYR A 803 -34.54 -38.83 -42.13
CA TYR A 803 -34.50 -37.37 -42.08
C TYR A 803 -35.64 -36.84 -41.20
N ALA A 804 -35.28 -36.18 -40.11
CA ALA A 804 -36.22 -35.59 -39.17
C ALA A 804 -35.75 -34.20 -38.72
N GLU A 805 -36.68 -33.28 -38.45
CA GLU A 805 -36.39 -31.96 -37.90
C GLU A 805 -37.16 -31.72 -36.61
N ALA A 806 -36.50 -31.15 -35.60
CA ALA A 806 -37.17 -30.66 -34.41
C ALA A 806 -37.87 -29.34 -34.71
N GLY A 807 -39.13 -29.21 -34.33
CA GLY A 807 -39.96 -28.03 -34.54
C GLY A 807 -40.88 -27.74 -33.36
N MET A 808 -41.61 -26.62 -33.45
CA MET A 808 -42.65 -26.24 -32.50
C MET A 808 -44.00 -26.15 -33.21
N GLY A 809 -44.92 -27.05 -32.86
CA GLY A 809 -46.30 -27.03 -33.34
C GLY A 809 -47.20 -26.17 -32.46
N CYS A 810 -48.47 -26.01 -32.85
CA CYS A 810 -49.42 -25.14 -32.14
C CYS A 810 -49.75 -25.59 -30.69
N THR A 811 -49.37 -26.79 -30.29
CA THR A 811 -49.68 -27.39 -28.98
C THR A 811 -48.45 -27.95 -28.24
N GLY A 812 -47.23 -27.75 -28.75
CA GLY A 812 -46.00 -28.24 -28.12
C GLY A 812 -44.87 -28.62 -29.10
N PRO A 813 -43.74 -29.14 -28.59
CA PRO A 813 -42.63 -29.64 -29.41
C PRO A 813 -43.08 -30.78 -30.34
N VAL A 814 -42.64 -30.74 -31.60
CA VAL A 814 -42.97 -31.74 -32.62
C VAL A 814 -41.72 -32.20 -33.40
N ILE A 815 -41.70 -33.48 -33.79
CA ILE A 815 -40.76 -33.99 -34.79
C ILE A 815 -41.43 -33.97 -36.16
N LEU A 816 -40.80 -33.28 -37.10
CA LEU A 816 -41.23 -33.15 -38.49
C LEU A 816 -40.53 -34.21 -39.36
N VAL A 817 -41.33 -35.00 -40.09
CA VAL A 817 -40.83 -36.04 -41.02
C VAL A 817 -41.60 -36.04 -42.34
N ALA A 818 -41.05 -36.71 -43.36
CA ALA A 818 -41.71 -36.91 -44.64
C ALA A 818 -42.89 -37.91 -44.51
N PRO A 819 -43.96 -37.80 -45.33
CA PRO A 819 -45.12 -38.68 -45.28
C PRO A 819 -44.79 -40.17 -45.31
N GLU A 820 -43.85 -40.54 -46.18
CA GLU A 820 -43.39 -41.92 -46.37
C GLU A 820 -42.62 -42.49 -45.16
N ASP A 821 -42.04 -41.62 -44.33
CA ASP A 821 -41.20 -42.00 -43.18
C ASP A 821 -41.99 -41.98 -41.85
N LEU A 822 -43.24 -41.52 -41.84
CA LEU A 822 -44.05 -41.28 -40.62
C LEU A 822 -44.24 -42.53 -39.73
N GLU A 823 -44.70 -43.64 -40.30
CA GLU A 823 -44.98 -44.87 -39.55
C GLU A 823 -43.70 -45.55 -39.04
N ALA A 824 -42.62 -45.49 -39.83
CA ALA A 824 -41.32 -45.99 -39.42
C ALA A 824 -40.74 -45.15 -38.27
N THR A 825 -40.87 -43.82 -38.36
CA THR A 825 -40.41 -42.87 -37.36
C THR A 825 -41.14 -43.07 -36.03
N LYS A 826 -42.47 -43.18 -36.02
CA LYS A 826 -43.25 -43.40 -34.79
C LYS A 826 -42.84 -44.68 -34.08
N ARG A 827 -42.74 -45.80 -34.81
CA ARG A 827 -42.28 -47.07 -34.24
C ARG A 827 -40.88 -46.97 -33.65
N LYS A 828 -39.98 -46.27 -34.35
CA LYS A 828 -38.60 -46.14 -33.91
C LYS A 828 -38.47 -45.26 -32.68
N LEU A 829 -39.25 -44.19 -32.59
CA LEU A 829 -39.28 -43.33 -31.40
C LEU A 829 -39.87 -44.05 -30.18
N VAL A 830 -40.85 -44.94 -30.37
CA VAL A 830 -41.35 -45.81 -29.29
C VAL A 830 -40.30 -46.84 -28.87
N GLU A 831 -39.62 -47.49 -29.82
CA GLU A 831 -38.53 -48.45 -29.55
C GLU A 831 -37.37 -47.79 -28.78
N LEU A 832 -37.06 -46.54 -29.13
CA LEU A 832 -36.01 -45.73 -28.50
C LEU A 832 -36.47 -45.07 -27.18
N GLY A 833 -37.74 -45.23 -26.80
CA GLY A 833 -38.29 -44.73 -25.53
C GLY A 833 -38.63 -43.23 -25.50
N PHE A 834 -38.61 -42.54 -26.64
CA PHE A 834 -38.97 -41.12 -26.76
C PHE A 834 -40.49 -40.88 -26.86
N LEU A 835 -41.26 -41.93 -27.16
CA LEU A 835 -42.72 -41.92 -27.24
C LEU A 835 -43.28 -43.12 -26.46
N SER A 836 -44.39 -42.91 -25.76
CA SER A 836 -45.17 -43.99 -25.14
C SER A 836 -46.16 -44.57 -26.16
N GLU A 837 -46.42 -45.89 -26.11
CA GLU A 837 -47.30 -46.62 -27.06
C GLU A 837 -48.69 -46.00 -27.24
#